data_AF-A0A838TSC3-F1
#
_entry.id   AF-A0A838TSC3-F1
#
_cell.length_a   1.000
_cell.length_b   1.000
_cell.length_c   1.000
_cell.angle_alpha   90.00
_cell.angle_beta   90.00
_cell.angle_gamma   90.00
#
_symmetry.space_group_name_H-M   'P 1'
#
loop_
_entity.id
_entity.type
_entity.pdbx_description
1 polymer ?
#
loop_
_entity_poly.entity_id
_entity_poly.type
_entity_poly.pdbx_seq_one_letter_code
_entity_poly.pdbx_strand_id
1 'polypeptide(L)'
;MVKANKTSAGEQLFPIVGIGASAGGLEAFTEFLKALPADTGMGFVLIQHLDPKHESLLASLLAKATTMPVKEVIDAIQISPNHVYVIPPNSELAIHKRTLKITPRPKNGKLHLPINHFFSSLATDRKNNAIGIVLSGTASDGTLGLAAIKIAGGITFAQDEDTAKFNGMPNAAIESGNVDFVLSPKKIALELSRMSKQPYVHESKTHPIEESTPEENKSFRRIFSLLQKNTGVDFYHYKPATIDRRIKRRMLLHKLNNLDVYAEYLKDNTGEADALFQDLLINVTSFFRDPGSLLFFKEKVLPRVLENKSSKEPLRVWVAGCATGEEAYSLAIVLTEYLRSKSLNIPIQIFGSDLSHSAIDKARKGLYTQNDLRDVSAIRIKDFFIKVGSNYQVTDAIRDMCIFAPHNVFKDPPFSRLDLISCCNLMIYVDTELQEKILRSFHYALKPSGHLVLGKAEGIGTSINLFTQIDRKYKLFMRKDTKSRGIVDFASQSSPKNNGKGKSLNNDENIPVAIDIEKITDAILLRHHTPASVLIDSDLEIILFRGATDEYLSHTDGKASINLMKMAKGDLWLELRTAIAQAKKSLKPYRKENIQLALKDMSKSITIEVDPLKTPEGEIYYLILFEHTQTRLIHSEGSKKSTTNKTRRNLQLEQELIQVRADMRAAGGNK
;
A
#
# COMPACT_ATOMS: atom_id res chain seq x y z
N MET A 1 31.57 -54.11 -11.28
CA MET A 1 30.38 -53.52 -10.62
C MET A 1 30.54 -52.01 -10.56
N VAL A 2 30.02 -51.32 -11.58
CA VAL A 2 30.06 -49.86 -11.67
C VAL A 2 28.87 -49.31 -10.87
N LYS A 3 29.14 -48.57 -9.81
CA LYS A 3 28.11 -47.82 -9.06
C LYS A 3 27.60 -46.70 -9.97
N ALA A 4 26.37 -46.82 -10.43
CA ALA A 4 25.66 -45.75 -11.11
C ALA A 4 25.45 -44.58 -10.13
N ASN A 5 26.05 -43.43 -10.43
CA ASN A 5 25.69 -42.15 -9.84
C ASN A 5 24.23 -41.85 -10.18
N LYS A 6 23.32 -42.02 -9.21
CA LYS A 6 22.04 -41.32 -9.23
C LYS A 6 22.32 -39.83 -9.00
N THR A 7 22.56 -39.11 -10.08
CA THR A 7 22.36 -37.66 -10.11
C THR A 7 20.89 -37.40 -9.75
N SER A 8 20.66 -36.67 -8.65
CA SER A 8 19.35 -36.08 -8.38
C SER A 8 18.98 -35.21 -9.57
N ALA A 9 17.89 -35.54 -10.27
CA ALA A 9 17.34 -34.68 -11.30
C ALA A 9 17.01 -33.33 -10.66
N GLY A 10 17.80 -32.29 -10.97
CA GLY A 10 17.55 -30.93 -10.52
C GLY A 10 16.12 -30.52 -10.87
N GLU A 11 15.43 -29.85 -9.95
CA GLU A 11 14.05 -29.37 -10.16
C GLU A 11 14.00 -28.42 -11.36
N GLN A 12 13.65 -28.94 -12.54
CA GLN A 12 13.43 -28.10 -13.71
C GLN A 12 12.22 -27.19 -13.45
N LEU A 13 12.46 -25.89 -13.23
CA LEU A 13 11.41 -24.88 -13.11
C LEU A 13 10.95 -24.50 -14.52
N PHE A 14 9.67 -24.73 -14.82
CA PHE A 14 9.02 -24.30 -16.05
C PHE A 14 7.66 -23.64 -15.75
N PRO A 15 7.12 -22.80 -16.65
CA PRO A 15 5.82 -22.17 -16.44
C PRO A 15 4.67 -23.18 -16.38
N ILE A 16 3.71 -22.95 -15.48
CA ILE A 16 2.47 -23.73 -15.39
C ILE A 16 1.30 -22.77 -15.59
N VAL A 17 0.44 -23.15 -16.54
CA VAL A 17 -0.70 -22.38 -17.00
C VAL A 17 -1.97 -22.99 -16.42
N GLY A 18 -2.63 -22.27 -15.52
CA GLY A 18 -3.98 -22.59 -15.05
C GLY A 18 -5.02 -21.93 -15.95
N ILE A 19 -5.98 -22.70 -16.46
CA ILE A 19 -7.00 -22.22 -17.38
C ILE A 19 -8.38 -22.53 -16.79
N GLY A 20 -9.12 -21.50 -16.43
CA GLY A 20 -10.46 -21.60 -15.86
C GLY A 20 -11.54 -21.27 -16.88
N ALA A 21 -12.58 -22.12 -16.96
CA ALA A 21 -13.75 -21.86 -17.78
C ALA A 21 -15.04 -22.37 -17.10
N SER A 22 -16.20 -21.95 -17.60
CA SER A 22 -17.50 -22.44 -17.14
C SER A 22 -18.40 -22.72 -18.35
N ALA A 23 -19.56 -22.07 -18.44
CA ALA A 23 -20.43 -22.14 -19.61
C ALA A 23 -19.67 -21.71 -20.89
N GLY A 24 -19.73 -22.54 -21.95
CA GLY A 24 -18.97 -22.34 -23.19
C GLY A 24 -17.47 -22.69 -23.09
N GLY A 25 -17.03 -23.30 -21.99
CA GLY A 25 -15.63 -23.59 -21.74
C GLY A 25 -15.03 -24.65 -22.67
N LEU A 26 -15.81 -25.66 -23.10
CA LEU A 26 -15.31 -26.71 -24.00
C LEU A 26 -14.88 -26.14 -25.35
N GLU A 27 -15.68 -25.25 -25.93
CA GLU A 27 -15.40 -24.58 -27.19
C GLU A 27 -14.15 -23.70 -27.07
N ALA A 28 -14.07 -22.91 -25.99
CA ALA A 28 -12.91 -22.05 -25.72
C ALA A 28 -11.62 -22.84 -25.50
N PHE A 29 -11.66 -23.93 -24.73
CA PHE A 29 -10.51 -24.83 -24.55
C PHE A 29 -10.08 -25.48 -25.86
N THR A 30 -11.04 -25.92 -26.67
CA THR A 30 -10.75 -26.57 -27.95
C THR A 30 -10.08 -25.61 -28.93
N GLU A 31 -10.57 -24.37 -29.04
CA GLU A 31 -9.95 -23.34 -29.87
C GLU A 31 -8.53 -23.01 -29.39
N PHE A 32 -8.36 -22.82 -28.09
CA PHE A 32 -7.05 -22.57 -27.47
C PHE A 32 -6.05 -23.71 -27.77
N LEU A 33 -6.42 -24.96 -27.48
CA LEU A 33 -5.53 -26.12 -27.64
C LEU A 33 -5.17 -26.39 -29.10
N LYS A 34 -6.07 -26.16 -30.06
CA LYS A 34 -5.79 -26.30 -31.50
C LYS A 34 -4.75 -25.29 -31.99
N ALA A 35 -4.69 -24.11 -31.38
CA ALA A 35 -3.75 -23.05 -31.75
C ALA A 35 -2.41 -23.14 -31.00
N LEU A 36 -2.33 -23.94 -29.95
CA LEU A 36 -1.17 -24.03 -29.06
C LEU A 36 -0.19 -25.12 -29.53
N PRO A 37 1.10 -24.78 -29.77
CA PRO A 37 2.12 -25.78 -30.08
C PRO A 37 2.33 -26.79 -28.94
N ALA A 38 2.68 -28.03 -29.30
CA ALA A 38 2.87 -29.11 -28.32
C ALA A 38 4.25 -29.10 -27.64
N ASP A 39 5.11 -28.13 -27.93
CA ASP A 39 6.51 -28.06 -27.50
C ASP A 39 6.87 -26.76 -26.75
N THR A 40 5.87 -26.06 -26.20
CA THR A 40 6.05 -24.81 -25.44
C THR A 40 6.91 -24.96 -24.17
N GLY A 41 7.17 -26.17 -23.70
CA GLY A 41 7.85 -26.42 -22.43
C GLY A 41 7.05 -26.02 -21.20
N MET A 42 5.76 -25.69 -21.34
CA MET A 42 4.86 -25.32 -20.24
C MET A 42 3.95 -26.49 -19.85
N GLY A 43 3.47 -26.53 -18.61
CA GLY A 43 2.41 -27.45 -18.17
C GLY A 43 1.04 -26.76 -18.16
N PHE A 44 -0.03 -27.44 -18.57
CA PHE A 44 -1.37 -26.86 -18.69
C PHE A 44 -2.37 -27.57 -17.78
N VAL A 45 -3.11 -26.82 -16.97
CA VAL A 45 -4.13 -27.36 -16.05
C VAL A 45 -5.46 -26.68 -16.32
N LEU A 46 -6.43 -27.43 -16.82
CA LEU A 46 -7.75 -26.96 -17.22
C LEU A 46 -8.76 -27.27 -16.12
N ILE A 47 -9.46 -26.22 -15.70
CA ILE A 47 -10.46 -26.28 -14.65
C ILE A 47 -11.76 -25.79 -15.23
N GLN A 48 -12.75 -26.68 -15.23
CA GLN A 48 -14.10 -26.36 -15.64
C GLN A 48 -15.06 -26.60 -14.49
N HIS A 49 -16.08 -25.74 -14.37
CA HIS A 49 -17.27 -26.10 -13.61
C HIS A 49 -17.98 -27.28 -14.29
N LEU A 50 -17.86 -28.46 -13.69
CA LEU A 50 -18.50 -29.69 -14.15
C LEU A 50 -19.73 -30.00 -13.29
N ASP A 51 -20.77 -30.59 -13.90
CA ASP A 51 -21.90 -31.12 -13.15
C ASP A 51 -21.40 -32.27 -12.26
N PRO A 52 -21.67 -32.25 -10.93
CA PRO A 52 -21.18 -33.26 -10.02
C PRO A 52 -21.82 -34.65 -10.21
N LYS A 53 -22.91 -34.77 -10.97
CA LYS A 53 -23.67 -36.02 -11.16
C LYS A 53 -23.39 -36.77 -12.47
N HIS A 54 -22.57 -36.19 -13.35
CA HIS A 54 -22.29 -36.77 -14.67
C HIS A 54 -20.79 -37.05 -14.83
N GLU A 55 -20.46 -38.20 -15.42
CA GLU A 55 -19.11 -38.47 -15.88
C GLU A 55 -18.72 -37.43 -16.95
N SER A 56 -17.52 -36.87 -16.80
CA SER A 56 -17.01 -35.87 -17.73
C SER A 56 -16.27 -36.54 -18.88
N LEU A 57 -16.72 -36.29 -20.10
CA LEU A 57 -15.98 -36.65 -21.32
C LEU A 57 -14.97 -35.57 -21.72
N LEU A 58 -14.72 -34.58 -20.87
CA LEU A 58 -13.90 -33.41 -21.22
C LEU A 58 -12.48 -33.80 -21.64
N ALA A 59 -11.81 -34.68 -20.89
CA ALA A 59 -10.46 -35.10 -21.22
C ALA A 59 -10.36 -35.80 -22.59
N SER A 60 -11.31 -36.69 -22.91
CA SER A 60 -11.33 -37.42 -24.19
C SER A 60 -11.70 -36.53 -25.38
N LEU A 61 -12.54 -35.51 -25.17
CA LEU A 61 -12.86 -34.51 -26.18
C LEU A 61 -11.66 -33.59 -26.46
N LEU A 62 -10.98 -33.12 -25.42
CA LEU A 62 -9.82 -32.24 -25.55
C LEU A 62 -8.59 -32.97 -26.12
N ALA A 63 -8.44 -34.28 -25.89
CA ALA A 63 -7.40 -35.10 -26.50
C ALA A 63 -7.45 -35.11 -28.03
N LYS A 64 -8.60 -34.81 -28.65
CA LYS A 64 -8.73 -34.67 -30.11
C LYS A 64 -8.26 -33.31 -30.64
N ALA A 65 -8.07 -32.33 -29.76
CA ALA A 65 -7.74 -30.95 -30.11
C ALA A 65 -6.23 -30.66 -30.10
N THR A 66 -5.40 -31.55 -29.53
CA THR A 66 -3.95 -31.35 -29.39
C THR A 66 -3.20 -32.69 -29.49
N THR A 67 -1.92 -32.64 -29.84
CA THR A 67 -1.02 -33.79 -29.79
C THR A 67 -0.33 -33.96 -28.42
N MET A 68 -0.50 -33.00 -27.51
CA MET A 68 -0.01 -33.14 -26.12
C MET A 68 -0.79 -34.25 -25.39
N PRO A 69 -0.16 -35.01 -24.48
CA PRO A 69 -0.88 -35.95 -23.62
C PRO A 69 -1.89 -35.20 -22.74
N VAL A 70 -3.16 -35.59 -22.83
CA VAL A 70 -4.25 -35.08 -21.98
C VAL A 70 -4.59 -36.12 -20.92
N LYS A 71 -4.55 -35.72 -19.64
CA LYS A 71 -4.81 -36.59 -18.49
C LYS A 71 -5.87 -36.00 -17.58
N GLU A 72 -6.87 -36.78 -17.23
CA GLU A 72 -7.71 -36.45 -16.08
C GLU A 72 -6.91 -36.70 -14.79
N VAL A 73 -6.99 -35.77 -13.85
CA VAL A 73 -6.35 -35.93 -12.54
C VAL A 73 -7.23 -36.86 -11.71
N ILE A 74 -6.76 -38.07 -11.41
CA ILE A 74 -7.50 -39.05 -10.57
C ILE A 74 -6.82 -39.27 -9.20
N ASP A 75 -5.53 -38.96 -9.13
CA ASP A 75 -4.66 -39.13 -7.97
C ASP A 75 -3.59 -38.02 -7.93
N ALA A 76 -2.66 -38.12 -6.99
CA ALA A 76 -1.59 -37.14 -6.86
C ALA A 76 -0.59 -37.25 -8.02
N ILE A 77 -0.64 -36.33 -8.97
CA ILE A 77 0.18 -36.38 -10.19
C ILE A 77 1.13 -35.20 -10.27
N GLN A 78 2.40 -35.47 -10.58
CA GLN A 78 3.38 -34.42 -10.84
C GLN A 78 3.21 -33.88 -12.25
N ILE A 79 3.20 -32.55 -12.38
CA ILE A 79 3.07 -31.87 -13.67
C ILE A 79 4.36 -32.00 -14.46
N SER A 80 4.23 -32.35 -15.74
CA SER A 80 5.29 -32.38 -16.74
C SER A 80 5.10 -31.27 -17.78
N PRO A 81 6.20 -30.76 -18.39
CA PRO A 81 6.11 -29.88 -19.56
C PRO A 81 5.35 -30.55 -20.71
N ASN A 82 4.69 -29.77 -21.56
CA ASN A 82 3.98 -30.21 -22.75
C ASN A 82 2.86 -31.23 -22.48
N HIS A 83 2.21 -31.10 -21.32
CA HIS A 83 1.10 -31.95 -20.90
C HIS A 83 -0.11 -31.11 -20.50
N VAL A 84 -1.30 -31.66 -20.75
CA VAL A 84 -2.59 -31.07 -20.36
C VAL A 84 -3.22 -31.93 -19.27
N TYR A 85 -3.62 -31.30 -18.18
CA TYR A 85 -4.28 -31.93 -17.04
C TYR A 85 -5.69 -31.36 -16.88
N VAL A 86 -6.67 -32.21 -16.62
CA VAL A 86 -8.08 -31.82 -16.51
C VAL A 86 -8.62 -32.21 -15.14
N ILE A 87 -9.29 -31.28 -14.45
CA ILE A 87 -9.95 -31.55 -13.17
C ILE A 87 -11.11 -32.55 -13.34
N PRO A 88 -11.26 -33.55 -12.45
CA PRO A 88 -12.41 -34.44 -12.50
C PRO A 88 -13.67 -33.78 -11.89
N PRO A 89 -14.88 -34.26 -12.22
CA PRO A 89 -16.13 -33.80 -11.60
C PRO A 89 -16.12 -33.84 -10.08
N ASN A 90 -16.93 -32.97 -9.46
CA ASN A 90 -17.21 -32.98 -8.02
C ASN A 90 -15.96 -32.91 -7.11
N SER A 91 -14.93 -32.19 -7.55
CA SER A 91 -13.65 -32.09 -6.83
C SER A 91 -13.10 -30.67 -6.80
N GLU A 92 -12.17 -30.44 -5.87
CA GLU A 92 -11.29 -29.29 -5.85
C GLU A 92 -9.86 -29.73 -6.20
N LEU A 93 -9.11 -28.85 -6.87
CA LEU A 93 -7.74 -29.10 -7.27
C LEU A 93 -6.80 -28.06 -6.67
N ALA A 94 -5.68 -28.50 -6.11
CA ALA A 94 -4.57 -27.63 -5.69
C ALA A 94 -3.24 -28.16 -6.21
N ILE A 95 -2.25 -27.29 -6.28
CA ILE A 95 -0.87 -27.64 -6.61
C ILE A 95 0.05 -27.40 -5.41
N HIS A 96 0.96 -28.33 -5.16
CA HIS A 96 2.04 -28.17 -4.19
C HIS A 96 3.29 -28.91 -4.66
N LYS A 97 4.42 -28.21 -4.75
CA LYS A 97 5.70 -28.68 -5.30
C LYS A 97 5.53 -29.34 -6.68
N ARG A 98 4.76 -28.69 -7.57
CA ARG A 98 4.37 -29.22 -8.89
C ARG A 98 3.49 -30.49 -8.88
N THR A 99 3.05 -30.96 -7.72
CA THR A 99 2.11 -32.08 -7.62
C THR A 99 0.69 -31.56 -7.50
N LEU A 100 -0.16 -31.96 -8.45
CA LEU A 100 -1.60 -31.76 -8.37
C LEU A 100 -2.19 -32.71 -7.33
N LYS A 101 -3.04 -32.16 -6.46
CA LYS A 101 -3.76 -32.91 -5.44
C LYS A 101 -5.23 -32.57 -5.50
N ILE A 102 -6.05 -33.61 -5.47
CA ILE A 102 -7.49 -33.51 -5.49
C ILE A 102 -8.00 -33.58 -4.05
N THR A 103 -8.98 -32.75 -3.73
CA THR A 103 -9.77 -32.86 -2.51
C THR A 103 -11.25 -32.94 -2.85
N PRO A 104 -12.07 -33.64 -2.04
CA PRO A 104 -13.51 -33.68 -2.26
C PRO A 104 -14.13 -32.29 -2.18
N ARG A 105 -15.17 -32.04 -2.99
CA ARG A 105 -15.94 -30.80 -2.93
C ARG A 105 -16.44 -30.53 -1.49
N PRO A 106 -16.29 -29.31 -0.95
CA PRO A 106 -16.77 -28.97 0.39
C PRO A 106 -18.29 -29.19 0.53
N LYS A 107 -18.71 -29.91 1.57
CA LYS A 107 -20.13 -30.19 1.85
C LYS A 107 -20.87 -29.05 2.56
N ASN A 108 -20.15 -28.02 3.02
CA ASN A 108 -20.62 -27.09 4.05
C ASN A 108 -21.37 -25.85 3.51
N GLY A 109 -21.98 -25.92 2.33
CA GLY A 109 -22.72 -24.79 1.74
C GLY A 109 -21.88 -23.57 1.37
N LYS A 110 -20.54 -23.64 1.50
CA LYS A 110 -19.63 -22.61 0.99
C LYS A 110 -19.69 -22.57 -0.54
N LEU A 111 -19.58 -21.37 -1.11
CA LEU A 111 -19.54 -21.18 -2.55
C LEU A 111 -18.36 -21.96 -3.13
N HIS A 112 -18.64 -22.86 -4.08
CA HIS A 112 -17.63 -23.71 -4.71
C HIS A 112 -16.95 -22.94 -5.86
N LEU A 113 -15.70 -22.52 -5.64
CA LEU A 113 -14.90 -21.69 -6.54
C LEU A 113 -13.57 -22.38 -6.91
N PRO A 114 -13.62 -23.49 -7.67
CA PRO A 114 -12.45 -24.33 -7.96
C PRO A 114 -11.35 -23.59 -8.74
N ILE A 115 -11.71 -22.61 -9.59
CA ILE A 115 -10.71 -21.86 -10.38
C ILE A 115 -9.91 -20.95 -9.45
N ASN A 116 -10.57 -20.16 -8.59
CA ASN A 116 -9.91 -19.32 -7.60
C ASN A 116 -9.03 -20.14 -6.65
N HIS A 117 -9.52 -21.29 -6.18
CA HIS A 117 -8.77 -22.19 -5.30
C HIS A 117 -7.46 -22.65 -5.96
N PHE A 118 -7.56 -23.19 -7.18
CA PHE A 118 -6.38 -23.65 -7.89
C PHE A 118 -5.42 -22.51 -8.22
N PHE A 119 -5.90 -21.40 -8.76
CA PHE A 119 -5.05 -20.24 -9.11
C PHE A 119 -4.31 -19.67 -7.89
N SER A 120 -4.94 -19.67 -6.72
CA SER A 120 -4.29 -19.25 -5.46
C SER A 120 -3.15 -20.19 -5.07
N SER A 121 -3.37 -21.51 -5.20
CA SER A 121 -2.31 -22.50 -4.96
C SER A 121 -1.19 -22.44 -6.02
N LEU A 122 -1.54 -22.19 -7.28
CA LEU A 122 -0.62 -22.01 -8.40
C LEU A 122 0.27 -20.79 -8.21
N ALA A 123 -0.30 -19.66 -7.82
CA ALA A 123 0.43 -18.44 -7.48
C ALA A 123 1.46 -18.69 -6.36
N THR A 124 1.06 -19.43 -5.33
CA THR A 124 1.93 -19.77 -4.19
C THR A 124 3.08 -20.69 -4.61
N ASP A 125 2.79 -21.73 -5.41
CA ASP A 125 3.75 -22.75 -5.82
C ASP A 125 4.73 -22.26 -6.88
N ARG A 126 4.23 -21.55 -7.90
CA ARG A 126 4.99 -21.21 -9.11
C ARG A 126 5.44 -19.76 -9.20
N LYS A 127 4.89 -18.85 -8.38
CA LYS A 127 5.27 -17.43 -8.37
C LYS A 127 5.22 -16.82 -9.78
N ASN A 128 6.33 -16.31 -10.31
CA ASN A 128 6.42 -15.76 -11.68
C ASN A 128 6.25 -16.77 -12.79
N ASN A 129 6.39 -18.06 -12.47
CA ASN A 129 6.12 -19.14 -13.41
C ASN A 129 4.64 -19.56 -13.40
N ALA A 130 3.77 -18.85 -12.67
CA ALA A 130 2.33 -19.02 -12.75
C ALA A 130 1.76 -18.20 -13.91
N ILE A 131 0.92 -18.80 -14.73
CA ILE A 131 0.10 -18.09 -15.71
C ILE A 131 -1.36 -18.46 -15.47
N GLY A 132 -2.22 -17.45 -15.39
CA GLY A 132 -3.66 -17.63 -15.17
C GLY A 132 -4.46 -17.16 -16.37
N ILE A 133 -5.43 -17.96 -16.80
CA ILE A 133 -6.28 -17.64 -17.95
C ILE A 133 -7.75 -17.86 -17.55
N VAL A 134 -8.58 -16.83 -17.68
CA VAL A 134 -10.04 -16.94 -17.49
C VAL A 134 -10.72 -16.87 -18.86
N LEU A 135 -11.41 -17.94 -19.23
CA LEU A 135 -12.16 -18.06 -20.49
C LEU A 135 -13.67 -17.94 -20.25
N SER A 136 -14.46 -18.16 -21.29
CA SER A 136 -15.93 -18.10 -21.29
C SER A 136 -16.59 -18.70 -20.03
N GLY A 137 -17.54 -17.96 -19.45
CA GLY A 137 -18.31 -18.33 -18.26
C GLY A 137 -19.26 -17.22 -17.78
N THR A 138 -20.15 -17.54 -16.84
CA THR A 138 -21.24 -16.64 -16.41
C THR A 138 -21.04 -15.96 -15.05
N ALA A 139 -20.16 -16.47 -14.19
CA ALA A 139 -19.96 -16.00 -12.80
C ALA A 139 -18.67 -15.18 -12.67
N SER A 140 -18.01 -15.15 -11.50
CA SER A 140 -16.74 -14.42 -11.28
C SER A 140 -15.60 -15.32 -10.78
N ASP A 141 -15.72 -16.64 -10.90
CA ASP A 141 -14.67 -17.56 -10.48
C ASP A 141 -13.40 -17.36 -11.34
N GLY A 142 -12.23 -17.45 -10.72
CA GLY A 142 -10.95 -17.09 -11.31
C GLY A 142 -10.51 -15.64 -11.12
N THR A 143 -11.41 -14.70 -10.82
CA THR A 143 -11.05 -13.26 -10.64
C THR A 143 -10.03 -13.04 -9.52
N LEU A 144 -10.29 -13.61 -8.33
CA LEU A 144 -9.39 -13.50 -7.17
C LEU A 144 -8.12 -14.34 -7.39
N GLY A 145 -8.24 -15.45 -8.11
CA GLY A 145 -7.13 -16.29 -8.53
C GLY A 145 -6.16 -15.55 -9.44
N LEU A 146 -6.65 -14.82 -10.44
CA LEU A 146 -5.82 -14.00 -11.32
C LEU A 146 -5.13 -12.90 -10.53
N ALA A 147 -5.84 -12.24 -9.61
CA ALA A 147 -5.21 -11.30 -8.69
C ALA A 147 -4.04 -11.97 -7.94
N ALA A 148 -4.26 -13.14 -7.34
CA ALA A 148 -3.20 -13.89 -6.66
C ALA A 148 -2.00 -14.21 -7.57
N ILE A 149 -2.23 -14.62 -8.82
CA ILE A 149 -1.18 -14.91 -9.80
C ILE A 149 -0.39 -13.64 -10.14
N LYS A 150 -1.06 -12.53 -10.45
CA LYS A 150 -0.43 -11.23 -10.72
C LYS A 150 0.38 -10.74 -9.53
N ILE A 151 -0.17 -10.85 -8.33
CA ILE A 151 0.51 -10.61 -7.05
C ILE A 151 1.73 -11.52 -6.86
N ALA A 152 1.72 -12.73 -7.38
CA ALA A 152 2.87 -13.62 -7.30
C ALA A 152 3.88 -13.40 -8.45
N GLY A 153 3.71 -12.35 -9.25
CA GLY A 153 4.58 -12.00 -10.37
C GLY A 153 4.34 -12.82 -11.64
N GLY A 154 3.28 -13.64 -11.65
CA GLY A 154 2.83 -14.39 -12.82
C GLY A 154 2.08 -13.51 -13.82
N ILE A 155 1.71 -14.05 -14.99
CA ILE A 155 1.00 -13.34 -16.07
C ILE A 155 -0.47 -13.75 -16.10
N THR A 156 -1.37 -12.82 -16.39
CA THR A 156 -2.82 -13.07 -16.41
C THR A 156 -3.49 -12.72 -17.73
N PHE A 157 -4.44 -13.55 -18.15
CA PHE A 157 -5.23 -13.39 -19.36
C PHE A 157 -6.72 -13.51 -19.06
N ALA A 158 -7.52 -12.78 -19.82
CA ALA A 158 -8.96 -13.04 -19.95
C ALA A 158 -9.34 -13.14 -21.43
N GLN A 159 -10.34 -13.94 -21.72
CA GLN A 159 -10.92 -14.01 -23.05
C GLN A 159 -11.59 -12.69 -23.44
N ASP A 160 -11.42 -12.23 -24.68
CA ASP A 160 -12.15 -11.07 -25.19
C ASP A 160 -13.66 -11.33 -25.31
N GLU A 161 -14.43 -10.25 -25.19
CA GLU A 161 -15.89 -10.32 -25.20
C GLU A 161 -16.46 -10.84 -26.53
N ASP A 162 -15.83 -10.48 -27.65
CA ASP A 162 -16.27 -10.85 -29.00
C ASP A 162 -16.24 -12.37 -29.24
N THR A 163 -15.33 -13.09 -28.59
CA THR A 163 -15.19 -14.54 -28.72
C THR A 163 -15.76 -15.32 -27.55
N ALA A 164 -16.08 -14.66 -26.43
CA ALA A 164 -16.64 -15.31 -25.26
C ALA A 164 -18.14 -15.63 -25.46
N LYS A 165 -18.47 -16.93 -25.59
CA LYS A 165 -19.87 -17.39 -25.64
C LYS A 165 -20.68 -16.93 -24.43
N PHE A 166 -20.03 -16.86 -23.27
CA PHE A 166 -20.52 -16.23 -22.05
C PHE A 166 -19.43 -15.31 -21.50
N ASN A 167 -19.72 -14.03 -21.41
CA ASN A 167 -18.75 -12.97 -21.10
C ASN A 167 -18.68 -12.60 -19.60
N GLY A 168 -19.61 -13.09 -18.76
CA GLY A 168 -19.68 -12.69 -17.34
C GLY A 168 -18.38 -12.94 -16.56
N MET A 169 -17.74 -14.11 -16.76
CA MET A 169 -16.52 -14.49 -16.05
C MET A 169 -15.26 -13.76 -16.55
N PRO A 170 -15.01 -13.69 -17.87
CA PRO A 170 -13.96 -12.81 -18.39
C PRO A 170 -14.14 -11.34 -18.02
N ASN A 171 -15.35 -10.78 -18.11
CA ASN A 171 -15.60 -9.37 -17.81
C ASN A 171 -15.35 -9.06 -16.33
N ALA A 172 -15.81 -9.92 -15.41
CA ALA A 172 -15.51 -9.77 -13.99
C ALA A 172 -14.00 -9.78 -13.69
N ALA A 173 -13.24 -10.63 -14.40
CA ALA A 173 -11.79 -10.66 -14.31
C ALA A 173 -11.16 -9.35 -14.83
N ILE A 174 -11.61 -8.84 -15.98
CA ILE A 174 -11.12 -7.61 -16.62
C ILE A 174 -11.41 -6.39 -15.73
N GLU A 175 -12.65 -6.24 -15.26
CA GLU A 175 -13.10 -5.15 -14.39
C GLU A 175 -12.34 -5.10 -13.07
N SER A 176 -11.78 -6.23 -12.62
CA SER A 176 -10.94 -6.27 -11.41
C SER A 176 -9.59 -5.53 -11.56
N GLY A 177 -9.18 -5.21 -12.80
CA GLY A 177 -7.87 -4.61 -13.10
C GLY A 177 -6.69 -5.58 -13.01
N ASN A 178 -6.95 -6.87 -12.77
CA ASN A 178 -5.91 -7.88 -12.57
C ASN A 178 -5.57 -8.69 -13.83
N VAL A 179 -6.13 -8.34 -14.99
CA VAL A 179 -5.85 -8.96 -16.28
C VAL A 179 -4.79 -8.16 -17.03
N ASP A 180 -3.76 -8.82 -17.56
CA ASP A 180 -2.72 -8.16 -18.37
C ASP A 180 -3.05 -8.15 -19.86
N PHE A 181 -3.69 -9.22 -20.34
CA PHE A 181 -4.04 -9.37 -21.75
C PHE A 181 -5.50 -9.79 -21.89
N VAL A 182 -6.24 -9.06 -22.73
CA VAL A 182 -7.59 -9.41 -23.17
C VAL A 182 -7.50 -9.84 -24.63
N LEU A 183 -7.65 -11.14 -24.88
CA LEU A 183 -7.35 -11.77 -26.16
C LEU A 183 -8.26 -12.97 -26.43
N SER A 184 -8.46 -13.32 -27.70
CA SER A 184 -9.21 -14.53 -28.07
C SER A 184 -8.44 -15.80 -27.70
N PRO A 185 -9.10 -16.97 -27.52
CA PRO A 185 -8.41 -18.21 -27.17
C PRO A 185 -7.23 -18.53 -28.09
N LYS A 186 -7.41 -18.34 -29.41
CA LYS A 186 -6.32 -18.47 -30.39
C LYS A 186 -5.17 -17.48 -30.16
N LYS A 187 -5.46 -16.21 -29.90
CA LYS A 187 -4.42 -15.19 -29.67
C LYS A 187 -3.67 -15.42 -28.35
N ILE A 188 -4.36 -15.91 -27.31
CA ILE A 188 -3.72 -16.32 -26.05
C ILE A 188 -2.71 -17.44 -26.32
N ALA A 189 -3.08 -18.49 -27.07
CA ALA A 189 -2.17 -19.58 -27.41
C ALA A 189 -0.91 -19.11 -28.15
N LEU A 190 -1.06 -18.19 -29.11
CA LEU A 190 0.06 -17.59 -29.85
C LEU A 190 0.98 -16.78 -28.93
N GLU A 191 0.40 -16.02 -28.01
CA GLU A 191 1.16 -15.22 -27.06
C GLU A 191 1.96 -16.09 -26.08
N LEU A 192 1.38 -17.21 -25.60
CA LEU A 192 2.11 -18.19 -24.80
C LEU A 192 3.27 -18.84 -25.58
N SER A 193 3.07 -19.17 -26.85
CA SER A 193 4.14 -19.69 -27.71
C SER A 193 5.26 -18.68 -27.96
N ARG A 194 4.94 -17.38 -27.99
CA ARG A 194 5.96 -16.32 -28.04
C ARG A 194 6.72 -16.23 -26.72
N MET A 195 6.01 -16.27 -25.58
CA MET A 195 6.59 -16.19 -24.24
C MET A 195 7.52 -17.39 -23.96
N SER A 196 7.16 -18.59 -24.40
CA SER A 196 8.02 -19.78 -24.25
C SER A 196 9.35 -19.71 -25.00
N LYS A 197 9.52 -18.75 -25.92
CA LYS A 197 10.78 -18.57 -26.65
C LYS A 197 11.70 -17.56 -25.96
N GLN A 198 11.27 -16.94 -24.86
CA GLN A 198 12.05 -15.91 -24.17
C GLN A 198 13.09 -16.55 -23.22
N PRO A 199 14.36 -16.09 -23.23
CA PRO A 199 15.45 -16.73 -22.49
C PRO A 199 15.17 -16.87 -20.98
N TYR A 200 14.68 -15.80 -20.37
CA TYR A 200 14.46 -15.71 -18.93
C TYR A 200 13.15 -16.36 -18.44
N VAL A 201 12.36 -16.98 -19.34
CA VAL A 201 11.16 -17.77 -19.01
C VAL A 201 11.50 -19.23 -18.69
N HIS A 202 12.57 -19.75 -19.28
CA HIS A 202 13.06 -21.13 -19.09
C HIS A 202 14.36 -21.22 -18.29
N GLU A 203 14.96 -20.09 -17.92
CA GLU A 203 16.13 -20.05 -17.04
C GLU A 203 15.78 -20.50 -15.62
N SER A 204 15.84 -21.82 -15.45
CA SER A 204 15.95 -22.53 -14.17
C SER A 204 17.39 -22.99 -13.91
N LYS A 205 18.38 -22.49 -14.66
CA LYS A 205 19.77 -22.65 -14.25
C LYS A 205 19.97 -21.72 -13.06
N THR A 206 20.21 -22.36 -11.92
CA THR A 206 21.04 -21.87 -10.83
C THR A 206 22.35 -21.26 -11.37
N HIS A 207 22.28 -20.10 -11.99
CA HIS A 207 22.95 -19.00 -11.36
C HIS A 207 21.83 -18.37 -10.55
N PRO A 208 21.81 -18.54 -9.23
CA PRO A 208 21.34 -17.42 -8.45
C PRO A 208 22.11 -16.23 -9.02
N ILE A 209 21.51 -15.06 -9.00
CA ILE A 209 22.34 -13.88 -8.90
C ILE A 209 23.04 -14.03 -7.52
N GLU A 210 24.05 -14.90 -7.45
CA GLU A 210 24.89 -15.24 -6.30
C GLU A 210 26.24 -14.52 -6.44
N GLU A 211 26.46 -13.77 -7.52
CA GLU A 211 27.64 -12.92 -7.68
C GLU A 211 27.28 -11.57 -8.32
N SER A 212 26.06 -11.08 -8.11
CA SER A 212 25.84 -9.65 -8.32
C SER A 212 24.70 -9.15 -7.47
N THR A 213 25.02 -8.60 -6.30
CA THR A 213 24.08 -7.72 -5.61
C THR A 213 23.47 -6.70 -6.61
N PRO A 214 22.28 -6.10 -6.36
CA PRO A 214 21.81 -4.98 -7.18
C PRO A 214 22.87 -3.87 -7.34
N GLU A 215 23.85 -3.82 -6.44
CA GLU A 215 25.06 -3.03 -6.57
C GLU A 215 25.96 -3.50 -7.73
N GLU A 216 26.21 -4.77 -7.95
CA GLU A 216 27.11 -5.19 -9.02
C GLU A 216 26.46 -5.14 -10.41
N ASN A 217 25.12 -5.18 -10.49
CA ASN A 217 24.41 -5.08 -11.77
C ASN A 217 24.05 -3.62 -12.13
N LYS A 218 24.80 -3.05 -13.08
CA LYS A 218 24.64 -1.68 -13.59
C LYS A 218 23.22 -1.36 -14.06
N SER A 219 22.54 -2.32 -14.71
CA SER A 219 21.18 -2.14 -15.23
C SER A 219 20.16 -2.03 -14.09
N PHE A 220 20.31 -2.84 -13.03
CA PHE A 220 19.47 -2.72 -11.82
C PHE A 220 19.65 -1.36 -11.13
N ARG A 221 20.89 -0.91 -10.92
CA ARG A 221 21.15 0.44 -10.35
C ARG A 221 20.46 1.54 -11.16
N ARG A 222 20.52 1.42 -12.49
CA ARG A 222 19.89 2.39 -13.39
C ARG A 222 18.36 2.39 -13.26
N ILE A 223 17.75 1.20 -13.20
CA ILE A 223 16.30 1.05 -12.98
C ILE A 223 15.90 1.67 -11.62
N PHE A 224 16.65 1.41 -10.55
CA PHE A 224 16.38 1.98 -9.23
C PHE A 224 16.50 3.50 -9.21
N SER A 225 17.53 4.04 -9.86
CA SER A 225 17.69 5.50 -9.97
C SER A 225 16.53 6.14 -10.74
N LEU A 226 16.07 5.53 -11.84
CA LEU A 226 14.91 6.01 -12.60
C LEU A 226 13.62 5.92 -11.77
N LEU A 227 13.39 4.82 -11.05
CA LEU A 227 12.24 4.67 -10.15
C LEU A 227 12.25 5.70 -9.02
N GLN A 228 13.38 5.88 -8.36
CA GLN A 228 13.52 6.85 -7.26
C GLN A 228 13.32 8.28 -7.76
N LYS A 229 13.86 8.62 -8.94
CA LYS A 229 13.66 9.94 -9.56
C LYS A 229 12.20 10.22 -9.87
N ASN A 230 11.45 9.22 -10.35
CA ASN A 230 10.06 9.40 -10.78
C ASN A 230 9.07 9.29 -9.62
N THR A 231 9.32 8.43 -8.63
CA THR A 231 8.35 8.10 -7.57
C THR A 231 8.75 8.61 -6.18
N GLY A 232 10.01 9.02 -5.99
CA GLY A 232 10.55 9.43 -4.70
C GLY A 232 10.80 8.28 -3.72
N VAL A 233 10.55 7.03 -4.11
CA VAL A 233 10.73 5.84 -3.27
C VAL A 233 12.04 5.14 -3.62
N ASP A 234 12.83 4.86 -2.59
CA ASP A 234 14.05 4.08 -2.72
C ASP A 234 13.75 2.58 -2.57
N PHE A 235 13.97 1.82 -3.64
CA PHE A 235 13.80 0.36 -3.67
C PHE A 235 15.09 -0.41 -3.42
N TYR A 236 16.19 0.26 -3.10
CA TYR A 236 17.48 -0.39 -2.88
C TYR A 236 17.43 -1.44 -1.77
N HIS A 237 16.75 -1.12 -0.67
CA HIS A 237 16.58 -1.99 0.49
C HIS A 237 15.41 -2.98 0.35
N TYR A 238 14.79 -3.07 -0.82
CA TYR A 238 13.80 -4.11 -1.11
C TYR A 238 14.51 -5.39 -1.57
N LYS A 239 13.96 -6.54 -1.20
CA LYS A 239 14.57 -7.85 -1.50
C LYS A 239 14.76 -8.04 -3.01
N PRO A 240 15.99 -8.31 -3.49
CA PRO A 240 16.29 -8.39 -4.92
C PRO A 240 15.41 -9.39 -5.67
N ALA A 241 15.16 -10.57 -5.10
CA ALA A 241 14.31 -11.60 -5.70
C ALA A 241 12.86 -11.14 -5.92
N THR A 242 12.33 -10.28 -5.04
CA THR A 242 10.98 -9.71 -5.21
C THR A 242 10.95 -8.75 -6.39
N ILE A 243 11.95 -7.88 -6.49
CA ILE A 243 12.06 -6.85 -7.53
C ILE A 243 12.33 -7.48 -8.90
N ASP A 244 13.34 -8.37 -9.00
CA ASP A 244 13.73 -9.05 -10.24
C ASP A 244 12.51 -9.71 -10.90
N ARG A 245 11.68 -10.36 -10.09
CA ARG A 245 10.44 -10.98 -10.53
C ARG A 245 9.46 -9.97 -11.17
N ARG A 246 9.33 -8.78 -10.61
CA ARG A 246 8.47 -7.70 -11.15
C ARG A 246 9.03 -7.11 -12.42
N ILE A 247 10.34 -6.87 -12.45
CA ILE A 247 11.02 -6.35 -13.65
C ILE A 247 10.86 -7.33 -14.81
N LYS A 248 11.16 -8.62 -14.61
CA LYS A 248 10.99 -9.67 -15.64
C LYS A 248 9.55 -9.76 -16.14
N ARG A 249 8.57 -9.64 -15.24
CA ARG A 249 7.16 -9.57 -15.60
C ARG A 249 6.87 -8.36 -16.51
N ARG A 250 7.31 -7.14 -16.14
CA ARG A 250 7.13 -5.94 -16.98
C ARG A 250 7.83 -6.09 -18.34
N MET A 251 9.02 -6.69 -18.37
CA MET A 251 9.72 -7.01 -19.61
C MET A 251 8.92 -7.97 -20.51
N LEU A 252 8.27 -8.99 -19.95
CA LEU A 252 7.40 -9.89 -20.72
C LEU A 252 6.23 -9.16 -21.37
N LEU A 253 5.59 -8.27 -20.61
CA LEU A 253 4.46 -7.47 -21.09
C LEU A 253 4.86 -6.58 -22.27
N HIS A 254 6.05 -6.01 -22.22
CA HIS A 254 6.61 -5.15 -23.27
C HIS A 254 7.43 -5.89 -24.33
N LYS A 255 7.52 -7.22 -24.25
CA LYS A 255 8.25 -8.08 -25.20
C LYS A 255 9.74 -7.72 -25.29
N LEU A 256 10.35 -7.36 -24.17
CA LEU A 256 11.74 -6.94 -24.07
C LEU A 256 12.63 -8.10 -23.61
N ASN A 257 13.80 -8.23 -24.22
CA ASN A 257 14.61 -9.46 -24.10
C ASN A 257 15.71 -9.37 -23.04
N ASN A 258 16.05 -8.17 -22.53
CA ASN A 258 17.10 -7.98 -21.52
C ASN A 258 16.89 -6.71 -20.67
N LEU A 259 17.61 -6.64 -19.55
CA LEU A 259 17.48 -5.57 -18.56
C LEU A 259 17.97 -4.21 -19.07
N ASP A 260 18.99 -4.15 -19.92
CA ASP A 260 19.51 -2.88 -20.45
C ASP A 260 18.50 -2.20 -21.37
N VAL A 261 17.87 -2.97 -22.25
CA VAL A 261 16.79 -2.49 -23.12
C VAL A 261 15.61 -2.00 -22.28
N TYR A 262 15.29 -2.70 -21.18
CA TYR A 262 14.23 -2.26 -20.28
C TYR A 262 14.60 -0.97 -19.52
N ALA A 263 15.85 -0.80 -19.11
CA ALA A 263 16.31 0.42 -18.47
C ALA A 263 16.27 1.64 -19.41
N GLU A 264 16.55 1.45 -20.70
CA GLU A 264 16.33 2.50 -21.72
C GLU A 264 14.83 2.76 -21.93
N TYR A 265 14.01 1.71 -22.05
CA TYR A 265 12.57 1.86 -22.21
C TYR A 265 11.92 2.64 -21.05
N LEU A 266 12.32 2.36 -19.81
CA LEU A 266 11.88 3.09 -18.61
C LEU A 266 12.26 4.57 -18.63
N LYS A 267 13.42 4.90 -19.20
CA LYS A 267 13.89 6.28 -19.29
C LYS A 267 13.01 7.08 -20.26
N ASP A 268 12.63 6.48 -21.38
CA ASP A 268 11.87 7.14 -22.44
C ASP A 268 10.35 7.11 -22.18
N ASN A 269 9.87 6.26 -21.27
CA ASN A 269 8.45 6.07 -20.96
C ASN A 269 8.18 6.24 -19.47
N THR A 270 7.84 7.46 -19.03
CA THR A 270 7.54 7.75 -17.62
C THR A 270 6.37 6.94 -17.07
N GLY A 271 5.33 6.70 -17.88
CA GLY A 271 4.20 5.85 -17.51
C GLY A 271 4.59 4.40 -17.20
N GLU A 272 5.70 3.90 -17.76
CA GLU A 272 6.22 2.58 -17.40
C GLU A 272 6.87 2.57 -16.02
N ALA A 273 7.53 3.65 -15.62
CA ALA A 273 8.09 3.76 -14.28
C ALA A 273 6.98 3.72 -13.23
N ASP A 274 5.86 4.41 -13.47
CA ASP A 274 4.68 4.36 -12.62
C ASP A 274 4.05 2.97 -12.59
N ALA A 275 3.98 2.29 -13.74
CA ALA A 275 3.43 0.95 -13.82
C ALA A 275 4.31 -0.09 -13.11
N LEU A 276 5.64 0.00 -13.24
CA LEU A 276 6.59 -0.82 -12.49
C LEU A 276 6.48 -0.53 -10.99
N PHE A 277 6.35 0.73 -10.60
CA PHE A 277 6.14 1.12 -9.21
C PHE A 277 4.88 0.48 -8.63
N GLN A 278 3.74 0.55 -9.32
CA GLN A 278 2.52 -0.13 -8.88
C GLN A 278 2.68 -1.65 -8.83
N ASP A 279 3.41 -2.27 -9.76
CA ASP A 279 3.66 -3.73 -9.74
C ASP A 279 4.60 -4.13 -8.58
N LEU A 280 5.46 -3.21 -8.11
CA LEU A 280 6.31 -3.37 -6.92
C LEU A 280 5.54 -3.19 -5.61
N LEU A 281 4.52 -2.33 -5.57
CA LEU A 281 3.63 -2.14 -4.42
C LEU A 281 2.58 -3.27 -4.35
N ILE A 282 2.95 -4.36 -3.67
CA ILE A 282 2.11 -5.56 -3.57
C ILE A 282 0.92 -5.32 -2.61
N ASN A 283 -0.15 -4.72 -3.12
CA ASN A 283 -1.29 -4.21 -2.33
C ASN A 283 -2.37 -5.27 -1.99
N VAL A 284 -1.98 -6.47 -1.57
CA VAL A 284 -2.96 -7.52 -1.25
C VAL A 284 -3.51 -7.36 0.15
N THR A 285 -4.81 -7.19 0.23
CA THR A 285 -5.52 -7.16 1.50
C THR A 285 -6.93 -7.73 1.36
N SER A 286 -7.53 -8.07 2.50
CA SER A 286 -8.90 -8.56 2.58
C SER A 286 -9.47 -8.23 3.95
N PHE A 287 -10.78 -8.04 4.02
CA PHE A 287 -11.45 -7.86 5.30
C PHE A 287 -11.22 -9.07 6.20
N PHE A 288 -10.95 -8.80 7.48
CA PHE A 288 -10.75 -9.81 8.52
C PHE A 288 -9.72 -10.91 8.13
N ARG A 289 -8.66 -10.55 7.38
CA ARG A 289 -7.65 -11.44 6.78
C ARG A 289 -7.15 -12.59 7.66
N ASP A 290 -6.99 -12.33 8.96
CA ASP A 290 -6.71 -13.37 9.93
C ASP A 290 -7.70 -13.33 11.11
N PRO A 291 -8.81 -14.08 11.04
CA PRO A 291 -9.83 -14.08 12.08
C PRO A 291 -9.28 -14.49 13.45
N GLY A 292 -8.28 -15.38 13.48
CA GLY A 292 -7.62 -15.82 14.70
C GLY A 292 -6.87 -14.69 15.42
N SER A 293 -6.08 -13.90 14.67
CA SER A 293 -5.39 -12.73 15.23
C SER A 293 -6.37 -11.65 15.70
N LEU A 294 -7.44 -11.40 14.95
CA LEU A 294 -8.45 -10.40 15.32
C LEU A 294 -9.25 -10.80 16.56
N LEU A 295 -9.58 -12.09 16.70
CA LEU A 295 -10.22 -12.60 17.91
C LEU A 295 -9.29 -12.47 19.12
N PHE A 296 -8.03 -12.89 18.96
CA PHE A 296 -7.01 -12.74 20.01
C PHE A 296 -6.81 -11.27 20.40
N PHE A 297 -6.74 -10.37 19.42
CA PHE A 297 -6.67 -8.93 19.63
C PHE A 297 -7.86 -8.44 20.47
N LYS A 298 -9.08 -8.80 20.09
CA LYS A 298 -10.30 -8.44 20.81
C LYS A 298 -10.32 -8.95 22.26
N GLU A 299 -9.89 -10.19 22.49
CA GLU A 299 -10.01 -10.84 23.79
C GLU A 299 -8.84 -10.56 24.75
N LYS A 300 -7.63 -10.33 24.24
CA LYS A 300 -6.40 -10.27 25.05
C LYS A 300 -5.67 -8.93 24.97
N VAL A 301 -5.82 -8.20 23.87
CA VAL A 301 -5.11 -6.92 23.66
C VAL A 301 -5.96 -5.74 24.05
N LEU A 302 -7.20 -5.67 23.56
CA LEU A 302 -8.11 -4.55 23.87
C LEU A 302 -8.33 -4.32 25.37
N PRO A 303 -8.53 -5.35 26.22
CA PRO A 303 -8.65 -5.12 27.66
C PRO A 303 -7.45 -4.37 28.25
N ARG A 304 -6.23 -4.73 27.83
CA ARG A 304 -4.98 -4.12 28.31
C ARG A 304 -4.77 -2.71 27.78
N VAL A 305 -5.04 -2.51 26.49
CA VAL A 305 -4.92 -1.18 25.84
C VAL A 305 -5.91 -0.18 26.44
N LEU A 306 -7.04 -0.65 26.97
CA LEU A 306 -8.10 0.19 27.53
C LEU A 306 -8.05 0.31 29.06
N GLU A 307 -7.27 -0.52 29.77
CA GLU A 307 -7.28 -0.66 31.24
C GLU A 307 -7.12 0.68 32.00
N ASN A 308 -6.29 1.59 31.48
CA ASN A 308 -6.01 2.90 32.09
C ASN A 308 -6.48 4.08 31.23
N LYS A 309 -7.33 3.84 30.23
CA LYS A 309 -7.75 4.89 29.30
C LYS A 309 -8.97 5.63 29.81
N SER A 310 -8.85 6.96 29.87
CA SER A 310 -9.98 7.85 30.19
C SER A 310 -11.02 7.84 29.08
N SER A 311 -12.30 7.99 29.42
CA SER A 311 -13.41 8.07 28.46
C SER A 311 -13.31 9.24 27.47
N LYS A 312 -12.49 10.26 27.77
CA LYS A 312 -12.26 11.41 26.88
C LYS A 312 -11.01 11.28 26.00
N GLU A 313 -10.12 10.32 26.29
CA GLU A 313 -8.88 10.16 25.53
C GLU A 313 -9.09 9.22 24.34
N PRO A 314 -8.79 9.64 23.09
CA PRO A 314 -9.02 8.78 21.93
C PRO A 314 -8.09 7.56 21.94
N LEU A 315 -8.61 6.42 21.48
CA LEU A 315 -7.82 5.27 21.05
C LEU A 315 -7.20 5.53 19.68
N ARG A 316 -5.89 5.74 19.67
CA ARG A 316 -5.12 6.09 18.47
C ARG A 316 -4.38 4.86 17.95
N VAL A 317 -4.76 4.43 16.76
CA VAL A 317 -4.22 3.26 16.07
C VAL A 317 -3.57 3.70 14.77
N TRP A 318 -2.43 3.13 14.41
CA TRP A 318 -1.85 3.28 13.08
C TRP A 318 -1.77 1.94 12.36
N VAL A 319 -2.35 1.87 11.17
CA VAL A 319 -2.24 0.75 10.23
C VAL A 319 -1.25 1.18 9.13
N ALA A 320 0.00 0.71 9.26
CA ALA A 320 1.08 1.00 8.34
C ALA A 320 1.08 -0.03 7.19
N GLY A 321 1.00 0.44 5.95
CA GLY A 321 0.79 -0.43 4.78
C GLY A 321 -0.67 -0.88 4.67
N CYS A 322 -1.62 0.06 4.77
CA CYS A 322 -3.04 -0.24 4.83
C CYS A 322 -3.67 -0.68 3.50
N ALA A 323 -2.92 -0.62 2.39
CA ALA A 323 -3.37 -0.90 1.04
C ALA A 323 -4.71 -0.20 0.75
N THR A 324 -5.73 -0.95 0.37
CA THR A 324 -7.06 -0.43 0.00
C THR A 324 -8.01 -0.24 1.17
N GLY A 325 -7.53 -0.29 2.42
CA GLY A 325 -8.25 0.09 3.65
C GLY A 325 -8.93 -1.03 4.42
N GLU A 326 -8.99 -2.26 3.88
CA GLU A 326 -9.70 -3.39 4.47
C GLU A 326 -9.26 -3.72 5.90
N GLU A 327 -7.96 -3.63 6.20
CA GLU A 327 -7.43 -3.87 7.56
C GLU A 327 -7.87 -2.76 8.54
N ALA A 328 -7.73 -1.50 8.13
CA ALA A 328 -8.14 -0.35 8.94
C ALA A 328 -9.63 -0.40 9.27
N TYR A 329 -10.47 -0.73 8.28
CA TYR A 329 -11.91 -0.89 8.51
C TYR A 329 -12.25 -2.13 9.35
N SER A 330 -11.53 -3.24 9.17
CA SER A 330 -11.72 -4.43 10.01
C SER A 330 -11.43 -4.11 11.49
N LEU A 331 -10.36 -3.35 11.76
CA LEU A 331 -10.02 -2.90 13.11
C LEU A 331 -11.07 -1.93 13.65
N ALA A 332 -11.53 -0.95 12.86
CA ALA A 332 -12.58 -0.01 13.24
C ALA A 332 -13.88 -0.73 13.66
N ILE A 333 -14.30 -1.73 12.89
CA ILE A 333 -15.48 -2.55 13.17
C ILE A 333 -15.28 -3.34 14.47
N VAL A 334 -14.15 -4.04 14.62
CA VAL A 334 -13.87 -4.85 15.83
C VAL A 334 -13.81 -3.99 17.09
N LEU A 335 -13.19 -2.82 17.00
CA LEU A 335 -13.13 -1.85 18.09
C LEU A 335 -14.54 -1.36 18.47
N THR A 336 -15.34 -0.99 17.47
CA THR A 336 -16.73 -0.55 17.68
C THR A 336 -17.57 -1.66 18.34
N GLU A 337 -17.48 -2.89 17.85
CA GLU A 337 -18.17 -4.06 18.44
C GLU A 337 -17.75 -4.26 19.90
N TYR A 338 -16.45 -4.17 20.19
CA TYR A 338 -15.92 -4.38 21.53
C TYR A 338 -16.39 -3.30 22.50
N LEU A 339 -16.24 -2.02 22.15
CA LEU A 339 -16.65 -0.90 23.00
C LEU A 339 -18.16 -0.92 23.27
N ARG A 340 -18.99 -1.20 22.26
CA ARG A 340 -20.44 -1.40 22.43
C ARG A 340 -20.75 -2.52 23.41
N SER A 341 -20.05 -3.66 23.32
CA SER A 341 -20.26 -4.80 24.22
C SER A 341 -19.88 -4.53 25.68
N LYS A 342 -19.06 -3.51 25.93
CA LYS A 342 -18.61 -3.08 27.26
C LYS A 342 -19.28 -1.79 27.73
N SER A 343 -20.22 -1.25 26.96
CA SER A 343 -20.87 0.04 27.21
C SER A 343 -19.86 1.19 27.43
N LEU A 344 -18.71 1.11 26.73
CA LEU A 344 -17.67 2.12 26.79
C LEU A 344 -17.85 3.14 25.66
N ASN A 345 -17.65 4.41 25.98
CA ASN A 345 -17.71 5.50 25.00
C ASN A 345 -16.33 6.16 24.88
N ILE A 346 -15.39 5.46 24.26
CA ILE A 346 -14.02 5.92 24.02
C ILE A 346 -13.91 6.31 22.55
N PRO A 347 -13.51 7.56 22.20
CA PRO A 347 -13.32 7.95 20.81
C PRO A 347 -12.25 7.09 20.12
N ILE A 348 -12.44 6.75 18.84
CA ILE A 348 -11.47 5.97 18.06
C ILE A 348 -10.89 6.86 16.96
N GLN A 349 -9.57 6.80 16.77
CA GLN A 349 -8.87 7.42 15.64
C GLN A 349 -7.89 6.41 15.04
N ILE A 350 -8.10 6.05 13.79
CA ILE A 350 -7.28 5.10 13.04
C ILE A 350 -6.60 5.85 11.90
N PHE A 351 -5.27 5.85 11.89
CA PHE A 351 -4.47 6.33 10.77
C PHE A 351 -4.20 5.14 9.85
N GLY A 352 -4.66 5.19 8.60
CA GLY A 352 -4.28 4.22 7.56
C GLY A 352 -3.32 4.86 6.59
N SER A 353 -2.14 4.28 6.41
CA SER A 353 -1.14 4.87 5.51
C SER A 353 -0.51 3.85 4.56
N ASP A 354 -0.18 4.29 3.35
CA ASP A 354 0.38 3.46 2.28
C ASP A 354 1.17 4.31 1.28
N LEU A 355 2.04 3.70 0.48
CA LEU A 355 2.75 4.36 -0.62
C LEU A 355 1.85 4.54 -1.86
N SER A 356 0.86 3.66 -2.05
CA SER A 356 0.00 3.68 -3.22
C SER A 356 -1.12 4.72 -3.09
N HIS A 357 -1.02 5.80 -3.85
CA HIS A 357 -2.07 6.83 -3.94
C HIS A 357 -3.42 6.25 -4.37
N SER A 358 -3.44 5.35 -5.36
CA SER A 358 -4.67 4.72 -5.84
C SER A 358 -5.32 3.83 -4.78
N ALA A 359 -4.51 3.13 -3.97
CA ALA A 359 -5.00 2.32 -2.87
C ALA A 359 -5.61 3.21 -1.76
N ILE A 360 -4.94 4.31 -1.42
CA ILE A 360 -5.45 5.31 -0.47
C ILE A 360 -6.75 5.94 -0.95
N ASP A 361 -6.89 6.25 -2.23
CA ASP A 361 -8.13 6.81 -2.77
C ASP A 361 -9.28 5.81 -2.73
N LYS A 362 -9.02 4.52 -2.97
CA LYS A 362 -10.02 3.46 -2.77
C LYS A 362 -10.39 3.34 -1.28
N ALA A 363 -9.41 3.36 -0.39
CA ALA A 363 -9.64 3.33 1.06
C ALA A 363 -10.52 4.51 1.51
N ARG A 364 -10.23 5.74 1.08
CA ARG A 364 -11.04 6.94 1.40
C ARG A 364 -12.49 6.82 0.95
N LYS A 365 -12.71 6.30 -0.27
CA LYS A 365 -14.06 6.05 -0.81
C LYS A 365 -14.80 4.99 0.00
N GLY A 366 -14.08 3.99 0.52
CA GLY A 366 -14.63 2.88 1.30
C GLY A 366 -15.61 2.03 0.50
N LEU A 367 -15.46 1.96 -0.83
CA LEU A 367 -16.35 1.26 -1.75
C LEU A 367 -15.71 -0.07 -2.20
N TYR A 368 -16.43 -1.17 -1.95
CA TYR A 368 -15.94 -2.53 -2.13
C TYR A 368 -16.96 -3.38 -2.89
N THR A 369 -16.47 -4.35 -3.65
CA THR A 369 -17.33 -5.29 -4.38
C THR A 369 -17.89 -6.38 -3.46
N GLN A 370 -18.90 -7.12 -3.91
CA GLN A 370 -19.39 -8.30 -3.19
C GLN A 370 -18.27 -9.33 -2.92
N ASN A 371 -17.31 -9.46 -3.84
CA ASN A 371 -16.18 -10.40 -3.72
C ASN A 371 -15.14 -9.95 -2.69
N ASP A 372 -14.97 -8.63 -2.51
CA ASP A 372 -14.12 -8.07 -1.46
C ASP A 372 -14.70 -8.38 -0.06
N LEU A 373 -16.03 -8.48 0.05
CA LEU A 373 -16.74 -8.77 1.29
C LEU A 373 -16.98 -10.25 1.60
N ARG A 374 -16.39 -11.18 0.82
CA ARG A 374 -16.62 -12.64 0.97
C ARG A 374 -16.31 -13.19 2.37
N ASP A 375 -15.36 -12.57 3.07
CA ASP A 375 -14.89 -12.96 4.40
C ASP A 375 -15.58 -12.14 5.52
N VAL A 376 -16.56 -11.30 5.16
CA VAL A 376 -17.36 -10.49 6.09
C VAL A 376 -18.67 -11.21 6.40
N SER A 377 -19.03 -11.30 7.68
CA SER A 377 -20.28 -11.94 8.08
C SER A 377 -21.50 -11.13 7.63
N ALA A 378 -22.61 -11.80 7.32
CA ALA A 378 -23.85 -11.14 6.90
C ALA A 378 -24.35 -10.08 7.91
N ILE A 379 -24.14 -10.34 9.21
CA ILE A 379 -24.46 -9.39 10.29
C ILE A 379 -23.61 -8.11 10.15
N ARG A 380 -22.29 -8.25 9.94
CA ARG A 380 -21.41 -7.09 9.75
C ARG A 380 -21.72 -6.34 8.46
N ILE A 381 -22.06 -7.04 7.37
CA ILE A 381 -22.50 -6.40 6.12
C ILE A 381 -23.75 -5.55 6.39
N LYS A 382 -24.74 -6.10 7.11
CA LYS A 382 -25.96 -5.37 7.46
C LYS A 382 -25.69 -4.15 8.34
N ASP A 383 -24.79 -4.27 9.32
CA ASP A 383 -24.61 -3.25 10.36
C ASP A 383 -23.59 -2.16 9.99
N PHE A 384 -22.63 -2.46 9.11
CA PHE A 384 -21.48 -1.58 8.83
C PHE A 384 -21.29 -1.24 7.35
N PHE A 385 -22.16 -1.73 6.45
CA PHE A 385 -22.08 -1.42 5.02
C PHE A 385 -23.45 -0.99 4.46
N ILE A 386 -23.40 -0.11 3.45
CA ILE A 386 -24.54 0.39 2.70
C ILE A 386 -24.39 -0.09 1.26
N LYS A 387 -25.43 -0.70 0.69
CA LYS A 387 -25.41 -1.12 -0.71
C LYS A 387 -25.55 0.09 -1.63
N VAL A 388 -24.61 0.27 -2.56
CA VAL A 388 -24.55 1.37 -3.54
C VAL A 388 -24.36 0.76 -4.94
N GLY A 389 -25.45 0.66 -5.70
CA GLY A 389 -25.47 -0.05 -6.99
C GLY A 389 -25.13 -1.54 -6.82
N SER A 390 -24.09 -2.00 -7.52
CA SER A 390 -23.52 -3.35 -7.39
C SER A 390 -22.47 -3.49 -6.28
N ASN A 391 -22.10 -2.38 -5.63
CA ASN A 391 -21.04 -2.32 -4.62
C ASN A 391 -21.60 -2.08 -3.21
N TYR A 392 -20.70 -2.12 -2.23
CA TYR A 392 -20.96 -1.88 -0.83
C TYR A 392 -20.01 -0.82 -0.30
N GLN A 393 -20.56 0.20 0.34
CA GLN A 393 -19.79 1.27 0.95
C GLN A 393 -19.78 1.11 2.47
N VAL A 394 -18.61 1.25 3.10
CA VAL A 394 -18.50 1.31 4.56
C VAL A 394 -19.30 2.51 5.08
N THR A 395 -20.04 2.33 6.18
CA THR A 395 -20.86 3.41 6.77
C THR A 395 -20.01 4.61 7.20
N ASP A 396 -20.59 5.83 7.10
CA ASP A 396 -19.90 7.06 7.51
C ASP A 396 -19.42 7.00 8.96
N ALA A 397 -20.20 6.41 9.87
CA ALA A 397 -19.82 6.22 11.26
C ALA A 397 -18.48 5.45 11.45
N ILE A 398 -18.18 4.50 10.57
CA ILE A 398 -16.90 3.77 10.59
C ILE A 398 -15.83 4.53 9.80
N ARG A 399 -16.20 5.18 8.68
CA ARG A 399 -15.27 5.96 7.85
C ARG A 399 -14.70 7.16 8.58
N ASP A 400 -15.51 7.85 9.37
CA ASP A 400 -15.11 9.02 10.15
C ASP A 400 -14.08 8.70 11.24
N MET A 401 -13.94 7.42 11.64
CA MET A 401 -12.88 6.95 12.54
C MET A 401 -11.53 6.80 11.84
N CYS A 402 -11.51 6.71 10.50
CA CYS A 402 -10.34 6.36 9.70
C CYS A 402 -9.82 7.54 8.88
N ILE A 403 -8.55 7.90 9.09
CA ILE A 403 -7.85 8.96 8.35
C ILE A 403 -6.82 8.29 7.44
N PHE A 404 -7.01 8.42 6.12
CA PHE A 404 -6.12 7.81 5.13
C PHE A 404 -5.21 8.84 4.46
N ALA A 405 -3.90 8.56 4.43
CA ALA A 405 -2.90 9.43 3.81
C ALA A 405 -1.78 8.62 3.13
N PRO A 406 -1.28 9.10 1.96
CA PRO A 406 0.00 8.61 1.43
C PRO A 406 1.11 8.86 2.46
N HIS A 407 1.91 7.86 2.76
CA HIS A 407 3.00 7.95 3.74
C HIS A 407 4.07 6.90 3.45
N ASN A 408 5.31 7.33 3.41
CA ASN A 408 6.48 6.46 3.34
C ASN A 408 7.01 6.18 4.74
N VAL A 409 6.68 5.00 5.28
CA VAL A 409 7.13 4.53 6.62
C VAL A 409 8.65 4.60 6.82
N PHE A 410 9.44 4.59 5.73
CA PHE A 410 10.90 4.59 5.77
C PHE A 410 11.53 5.98 5.89
N LYS A 411 10.82 7.02 5.45
CA LYS A 411 11.35 8.38 5.26
C LYS A 411 10.54 9.41 6.02
N ASP A 412 9.22 9.29 5.96
CA ASP A 412 8.33 10.30 6.50
C ASP A 412 8.25 10.16 8.03
N PRO A 413 8.11 11.28 8.76
CA PRO A 413 7.93 11.25 10.21
C PRO A 413 6.72 10.38 10.60
N PRO A 414 6.83 9.52 11.64
CA PRO A 414 5.72 8.69 12.06
C PRO A 414 4.65 9.50 12.81
N PHE A 415 3.42 8.99 12.82
CA PHE A 415 2.41 9.47 13.75
C PHE A 415 2.87 9.21 15.20
N SER A 416 2.75 10.20 16.09
CA SER A 416 3.22 10.08 17.48
C SER A 416 2.10 9.81 18.46
N ARG A 417 2.44 9.36 19.67
CA ARG A 417 1.50 9.11 20.79
C ARG A 417 0.39 8.12 20.42
N LEU A 418 0.77 7.01 19.80
CA LEU A 418 -0.12 5.91 19.42
C LEU A 418 -0.26 4.89 20.55
N ASP A 419 -1.45 4.30 20.70
CA ASP A 419 -1.67 3.20 21.63
C ASP A 419 -1.39 1.85 20.96
N LEU A 420 -1.60 1.76 19.64
CA LEU A 420 -1.45 0.55 18.85
C LEU A 420 -0.89 0.87 17.46
N ILE A 421 0.04 0.04 16.99
CA ILE A 421 0.47 -0.03 15.59
C ILE A 421 0.15 -1.42 15.06
N SER A 422 -0.46 -1.49 13.88
CA SER A 422 -0.58 -2.69 13.06
C SER A 422 0.27 -2.52 11.80
N CYS A 423 1.17 -3.45 11.55
CA CYS A 423 2.02 -3.48 10.37
C CYS A 423 2.11 -4.93 9.87
N CYS A 424 1.11 -5.35 9.11
CA CYS A 424 0.98 -6.72 8.64
C CYS A 424 1.38 -6.83 7.17
N ASN A 425 2.25 -7.79 6.85
CA ASN A 425 2.63 -8.17 5.49
C ASN A 425 3.36 -7.06 4.68
N LEU A 426 4.04 -6.14 5.35
CA LEU A 426 4.82 -5.07 4.74
C LEU A 426 6.34 -5.35 4.82
N MET A 427 6.83 -5.72 6.01
CA MET A 427 8.26 -5.90 6.28
C MET A 427 8.85 -7.12 5.57
N ILE A 428 8.02 -8.07 5.14
CA ILE A 428 8.46 -9.25 4.38
C ILE A 428 9.17 -8.90 3.06
N TYR A 429 8.97 -7.70 2.52
CA TYR A 429 9.53 -7.27 1.23
C TYR A 429 10.87 -6.55 1.32
N VAL A 430 11.27 -6.11 2.51
CA VAL A 430 12.48 -5.32 2.74
C VAL A 430 13.56 -6.11 3.47
N ASP A 431 14.80 -5.66 3.37
CA ASP A 431 15.95 -6.24 4.07
C ASP A 431 15.92 -5.97 5.59
N THR A 432 16.86 -6.57 6.31
CA THR A 432 16.92 -6.46 7.78
C THR A 432 17.24 -5.03 8.25
N GLU A 433 18.04 -4.28 7.50
CA GLU A 433 18.42 -2.91 7.86
C GLU A 433 17.20 -1.99 7.86
N LEU A 434 16.39 -2.08 6.79
CA LEU A 434 15.17 -1.30 6.69
C LEU A 434 14.11 -1.76 7.70
N GLN A 435 14.03 -3.06 8.00
CA GLN A 435 13.19 -3.56 9.11
C GLN A 435 13.56 -2.93 10.45
N GLU A 436 14.85 -2.85 10.78
CA GLU A 436 15.29 -2.22 12.03
C GLU A 436 14.91 -0.73 12.08
N LYS A 437 15.05 0.00 10.97
CA LYS A 437 14.65 1.42 10.89
C LYS A 437 13.15 1.61 11.13
N ILE A 438 12.32 0.76 10.51
CA ILE A 438 10.86 0.76 10.73
C ILE A 438 10.54 0.50 12.20
N LEU A 439 11.15 -0.50 12.81
CA LEU A 439 10.89 -0.87 14.21
C LEU A 439 11.31 0.23 15.19
N ARG A 440 12.39 0.97 14.92
CA ARG A 440 12.79 2.16 15.69
C ARG A 440 11.75 3.28 15.55
N SER A 441 11.26 3.53 14.33
CA SER A 441 10.19 4.50 14.08
C SER A 441 8.90 4.14 14.82
N PHE A 442 8.50 2.86 14.81
CA PHE A 442 7.35 2.37 15.57
C PHE A 442 7.53 2.48 17.08
N HIS A 443 8.73 2.21 17.59
CA HIS A 443 9.04 2.39 19.01
C HIS A 443 8.88 3.84 19.46
N TYR A 444 9.37 4.79 18.66
CA TYR A 444 9.21 6.22 18.89
C TYR A 444 7.73 6.66 18.84
N ALA A 445 6.97 6.12 17.89
CA ALA A 445 5.57 6.44 17.67
C ALA A 445 4.62 5.98 18.81
N LEU A 446 4.93 4.85 19.46
CA LEU A 446 4.11 4.25 20.50
C LEU A 446 4.26 4.94 21.86
N LYS A 447 3.15 5.10 22.60
CA LYS A 447 3.14 5.47 24.02
C LYS A 447 3.83 4.39 24.88
N PRO A 448 4.26 4.72 26.12
CA PRO A 448 4.68 3.69 27.07
C PRO A 448 3.58 2.63 27.19
N SER A 449 3.96 1.36 27.22
CA SER A 449 3.03 0.22 27.18
C SER A 449 2.16 0.10 25.91
N GLY A 450 2.47 0.88 24.86
CA GLY A 450 1.83 0.76 23.54
C GLY A 450 2.16 -0.58 22.88
N HIS A 451 1.25 -1.05 22.02
CA HIS A 451 1.33 -2.38 21.41
C HIS A 451 1.67 -2.31 19.92
N LEU A 452 2.43 -3.29 19.45
CA LEU A 452 2.75 -3.51 18.04
C LEU A 452 2.25 -4.89 17.63
N VAL A 453 1.51 -4.94 16.52
CA VAL A 453 1.02 -6.17 15.88
C VAL A 453 1.68 -6.29 14.52
N LEU A 454 2.27 -7.45 14.26
CA LEU A 454 2.91 -7.79 12.99
C LEU A 454 2.22 -8.99 12.31
N GLY A 455 2.47 -9.19 11.03
CA GLY A 455 1.99 -10.37 10.31
C GLY A 455 2.70 -11.65 10.74
N LYS A 456 2.07 -12.81 10.49
CA LYS A 456 2.56 -14.14 10.94
C LYS A 456 3.99 -14.48 10.49
N ALA A 457 4.39 -14.02 9.31
CA ALA A 457 5.72 -14.25 8.74
C ALA A 457 6.77 -13.23 9.22
N GLU A 458 6.37 -12.24 10.02
CA GLU A 458 7.19 -11.12 10.44
C GLU A 458 7.61 -11.26 11.90
N GLY A 459 8.57 -10.45 12.31
CA GLY A 459 9.07 -10.42 13.68
C GLY A 459 9.97 -9.21 13.90
N ILE A 460 10.40 -9.03 15.14
CA ILE A 460 11.23 -7.89 15.56
C ILE A 460 12.73 -8.09 15.30
N GLY A 461 13.15 -9.26 14.81
CA GLY A 461 14.55 -9.56 14.52
C GLY A 461 15.49 -9.28 15.69
N THR A 462 16.52 -8.48 15.43
CA THR A 462 17.54 -7.98 16.36
C THR A 462 17.03 -6.88 17.30
N SER A 463 15.86 -6.29 17.05
CA SER A 463 15.27 -5.19 17.84
C SER A 463 14.61 -5.65 19.16
N ILE A 464 15.13 -6.71 19.77
CA ILE A 464 14.64 -7.32 21.03
C ILE A 464 14.73 -6.31 22.19
N ASN A 465 15.64 -5.34 22.11
CA ASN A 465 15.78 -4.29 23.11
C ASN A 465 14.64 -3.26 23.09
N LEU A 466 13.92 -3.13 21.96
CA LEU A 466 12.84 -2.14 21.79
C LEU A 466 11.47 -2.70 22.21
N PHE A 467 11.27 -4.02 22.08
CA PHE A 467 9.97 -4.64 22.27
C PHE A 467 10.02 -5.88 23.14
N THR A 468 9.00 -6.08 23.97
CA THR A 468 8.73 -7.34 24.67
C THR A 468 7.73 -8.13 23.86
N GLN A 469 8.04 -9.39 23.56
CA GLN A 469 7.10 -10.28 22.90
C GLN A 469 6.06 -10.78 23.90
N ILE A 470 4.79 -10.46 23.64
CA ILE A 470 3.66 -10.86 24.48
C ILE A 470 3.05 -12.18 23.96
N ASP A 471 2.99 -12.35 22.64
CA ASP A 471 2.50 -13.58 22.02
C ASP A 471 3.29 -13.94 20.76
N ARG A 472 3.68 -15.22 20.66
CA ARG A 472 4.48 -15.73 19.54
C ARG A 472 3.64 -16.11 18.33
N LYS A 473 2.43 -16.63 18.54
CA LYS A 473 1.55 -17.14 17.48
C LYS A 473 0.94 -16.00 16.68
N TYR A 474 0.50 -14.95 17.36
CA TYR A 474 -0.19 -13.79 16.80
C TYR A 474 0.70 -12.54 16.72
N LYS A 475 2.01 -12.69 16.98
CA LYS A 475 3.03 -11.66 16.75
C LYS A 475 2.68 -10.33 17.41
N LEU A 476 2.31 -10.42 18.68
CA LEU A 476 2.01 -9.29 19.52
C LEU A 476 3.23 -8.89 20.34
N PHE A 477 3.53 -7.61 20.32
CA PHE A 477 4.65 -7.00 21.03
C PHE A 477 4.20 -5.78 21.82
N MET A 478 4.91 -5.48 22.90
CA MET A 478 4.70 -4.30 23.73
C MET A 478 5.98 -3.46 23.75
N ARG A 479 5.85 -2.14 23.64
CA ARG A 479 6.98 -1.20 23.70
C ARG A 479 7.70 -1.33 25.05
N LYS A 480 9.03 -1.42 25.02
CA LYS A 480 9.89 -1.30 26.21
C LYS A 480 10.25 0.17 26.46
N ASP A 481 10.32 0.57 27.72
CA ASP A 481 10.90 1.86 28.11
C ASP A 481 12.43 1.74 28.15
N THR A 482 13.09 2.18 27.07
CA THR A 482 14.55 2.23 26.97
C THR A 482 15.06 3.62 27.37
N LYS A 483 16.18 3.68 28.10
CA LYS A 483 16.84 4.96 28.46
C LYS A 483 17.49 5.67 27.26
N SER A 484 17.71 4.94 26.17
CA SER A 484 18.13 5.50 24.88
C SER A 484 16.89 5.67 24.01
N ARG A 485 16.43 6.91 23.85
CA ARG A 485 15.64 7.30 22.67
C ARG A 485 16.65 7.72 21.62
N GLY A 486 17.20 6.74 20.90
CA GLY A 486 18.11 7.00 19.79
C GLY A 486 17.43 7.97 18.80
N ILE A 487 18.18 8.99 18.38
CA ILE A 487 17.75 9.92 17.34
C ILE A 487 17.40 9.09 16.11
N VAL A 488 16.12 9.11 15.70
CA VAL A 488 15.72 8.56 14.40
C VAL A 488 16.04 9.64 13.40
N ASP A 489 17.15 9.49 12.69
CA ASP A 489 17.55 10.43 11.66
C ASP A 489 16.64 10.25 10.44
N PHE A 490 15.68 11.17 10.28
CA PHE A 490 14.76 11.22 9.15
C PHE A 490 15.31 12.08 8.00
N ALA A 491 16.51 12.69 8.16
CA ALA A 491 17.10 13.61 7.20
C ALA A 491 18.34 13.03 6.49
N SER A 492 18.30 13.10 5.15
CA SER A 492 19.40 12.90 4.18
C SER A 492 19.87 11.46 3.87
N GLN A 493 19.29 10.87 2.82
CA GLN A 493 20.10 10.09 1.88
C GLN A 493 20.66 11.05 0.84
N SER A 494 21.85 11.61 1.09
CA SER A 494 22.68 12.17 0.03
C SER A 494 23.71 11.12 -0.37
N SER A 495 23.54 10.58 -1.58
CA SER A 495 24.45 9.88 -2.50
C SER A 495 25.63 9.05 -1.93
N PRO A 496 25.96 7.88 -2.52
CA PRO A 496 27.10 7.08 -2.08
C PRO A 496 28.40 7.87 -2.23
N LYS A 497 29.02 8.25 -1.10
CA LYS A 497 30.38 8.79 -1.07
C LYS A 497 31.35 7.68 -1.43
N ASN A 498 32.13 7.93 -2.49
CA ASN A 498 33.30 7.15 -2.86
C ASN A 498 34.21 6.89 -1.64
N ASN A 499 34.62 5.64 -1.46
CA ASN A 499 35.65 5.22 -0.51
C ASN A 499 37.01 5.85 -0.88
N GLY A 500 37.30 7.00 -0.28
CA GLY A 500 38.66 7.55 -0.17
C GLY A 500 39.20 7.23 1.23
N LYS A 501 40.26 6.41 1.29
CA LYS A 501 41.02 6.12 2.51
C LYS A 501 41.43 7.43 3.21
N GLY A 502 40.94 7.66 4.42
CA GLY A 502 41.26 8.82 5.25
C GLY A 502 41.20 8.47 6.73
N LYS A 503 42.32 8.71 7.41
CA LYS A 503 42.69 8.38 8.79
C LYS A 503 41.62 8.64 9.86
N SER A 504 41.63 7.74 10.85
CA SER A 504 41.10 7.93 12.20
C SER A 504 41.52 9.28 12.78
N LEU A 505 40.54 10.04 13.26
CA LEU A 505 40.70 11.08 14.26
C LEU A 505 39.58 10.90 15.28
N ASN A 506 39.98 10.57 16.50
CA ASN A 506 39.20 10.81 17.71
C ASN A 506 38.75 12.27 17.71
N ASN A 507 37.48 12.49 18.04
CA ASN A 507 37.05 13.64 18.85
C ASN A 507 35.74 13.24 19.53
N ASP A 508 35.84 13.00 20.85
CA ASP A 508 34.76 13.37 21.77
C ASP A 508 34.48 14.87 21.58
N GLU A 509 33.20 15.25 21.50
CA GLU A 509 32.63 16.41 22.21
C GLU A 509 31.16 16.66 21.80
N ASN A 510 30.28 16.65 22.82
CA ASN A 510 29.01 17.35 22.95
C ASN A 510 27.92 17.21 21.85
N ILE A 511 26.93 16.35 22.11
CA ILE A 511 25.56 16.51 21.60
C ILE A 511 24.61 16.76 22.78
N PRO A 512 24.23 18.01 23.07
CA PRO A 512 23.02 18.29 23.84
C PRO A 512 22.02 19.21 23.07
N VAL A 513 20.77 19.25 23.55
CA VAL A 513 19.75 20.34 23.43
C VAL A 513 18.52 20.14 22.51
N ALA A 514 18.49 19.27 21.49
CA ALA A 514 17.28 19.17 20.63
C ALA A 514 16.00 18.62 21.31
N ILE A 515 16.11 18.02 22.52
CA ILE A 515 15.06 17.20 23.14
C ILE A 515 14.11 18.00 24.06
N ASP A 516 14.53 19.17 24.55
CA ASP A 516 13.74 19.92 25.54
C ASP A 516 12.80 20.96 24.91
N ILE A 517 13.15 21.48 23.73
CA ILE A 517 12.39 22.56 23.09
C ILE A 517 11.04 22.08 22.56
N GLU A 518 10.94 20.86 22.02
CA GLU A 518 9.65 20.28 21.58
C GLU A 518 8.66 20.08 22.74
N LYS A 519 9.16 19.72 23.94
CA LYS A 519 8.30 19.55 25.13
C LYS A 519 7.79 20.88 25.68
N ILE A 520 8.63 21.91 25.67
CA ILE A 520 8.26 23.27 26.08
C ILE A 520 7.24 23.85 25.09
N THR A 521 7.44 23.61 23.79
CA THR A 521 6.52 24.03 22.72
C THR A 521 5.15 23.35 22.86
N ASP A 522 5.11 22.04 23.13
CA ASP A 522 3.87 21.29 23.38
C ASP A 522 3.12 21.79 24.63
N ALA A 523 3.83 22.21 25.68
CA ALA A 523 3.23 22.73 26.92
C ALA A 523 2.57 24.12 26.73
N ILE A 524 3.10 24.94 25.84
CA ILE A 524 2.57 26.28 25.52
C ILE A 524 1.40 26.16 24.52
N LEU A 525 1.49 25.27 23.54
CA LEU A 525 0.39 25.01 22.59
C LEU A 525 -0.87 24.43 23.24
N LEU A 526 -0.72 23.69 24.34
CA LEU A 526 -1.84 23.21 25.16
C LEU A 526 -2.62 24.33 25.85
N ARG A 527 -2.04 25.53 26.01
CA ARG A 527 -2.73 26.71 26.58
C ARG A 527 -3.55 27.51 25.56
N HIS A 528 -3.25 27.40 24.26
CA HIS A 528 -3.77 28.33 23.23
C HIS A 528 -4.68 27.70 22.14
N HIS A 529 -5.16 26.47 22.29
CA HIS A 529 -6.04 25.82 21.29
C HIS A 529 -5.44 25.79 19.85
N THR A 530 -4.28 25.15 19.67
CA THR A 530 -3.65 24.77 18.36
C THR A 530 -3.84 25.73 17.17
N PRO A 531 -3.34 26.99 17.24
CA PRO A 531 -3.15 27.83 16.07
C PRO A 531 -1.98 27.36 15.20
N ALA A 532 -1.91 27.84 13.95
CA ALA A 532 -0.73 27.66 13.11
C ALA A 532 0.47 28.35 13.77
N SER A 533 1.64 27.70 13.80
CA SER A 533 2.81 28.21 14.50
C SER A 533 4.14 27.76 13.91
N VAL A 534 5.18 28.56 14.18
CA VAL A 534 6.57 28.26 13.81
C VAL A 534 7.51 28.61 14.96
N LEU A 535 8.54 27.79 15.14
CA LEU A 535 9.62 28.03 16.10
C LEU A 535 10.87 28.48 15.35
N ILE A 536 11.48 29.58 15.80
CA ILE A 536 12.72 30.12 15.23
C ILE A 536 13.85 30.24 16.24
N ASP A 537 15.08 30.19 15.76
CA ASP A 537 16.29 30.52 16.54
C ASP A 537 16.56 32.04 16.57
N SER A 538 17.72 32.43 17.12
CA SER A 538 18.17 33.82 17.15
C SER A 538 18.45 34.41 15.77
N ASP A 539 18.79 33.58 14.79
CA ASP A 539 19.12 33.94 13.40
C ASP A 539 17.89 33.96 12.48
N LEU A 540 16.70 33.71 13.04
CA LEU A 540 15.40 33.70 12.37
C LEU A 540 15.22 32.52 11.40
N GLU A 541 16.04 31.48 11.53
CA GLU A 541 15.84 30.22 10.81
C GLU A 541 14.72 29.42 11.48
N ILE A 542 13.80 28.91 10.67
CA ILE A 542 12.69 28.10 11.17
C ILE A 542 13.21 26.70 11.50
N ILE A 543 13.08 26.32 12.76
CA ILE A 543 13.45 25.01 13.29
C ILE A 543 12.28 24.03 13.16
N LEU A 544 11.05 24.53 13.33
CA LEU A 544 9.86 23.70 13.39
C LEU A 544 8.62 24.43 12.87
N PHE A 545 7.87 23.75 12.00
CA PHE A 545 6.54 24.17 11.56
C PHE A 545 5.47 23.33 12.28
N ARG A 546 4.36 23.95 12.69
CA ARG A 546 3.21 23.26 13.31
C ARG A 546 1.89 23.87 12.81
N GLY A 547 0.95 23.04 12.38
CA GLY A 547 -0.35 23.48 11.85
C GLY A 547 -0.28 24.05 10.42
N ALA A 548 -1.39 24.61 9.94
CA ALA A 548 -1.52 25.13 8.57
C ALA A 548 -0.84 26.51 8.42
N THR A 549 0.48 26.51 8.22
CA THR A 549 1.28 27.75 8.11
C THR A 549 1.34 28.32 6.69
N ASP A 550 0.85 27.58 5.69
CA ASP A 550 0.87 27.96 4.27
C ASP A 550 0.09 29.24 3.97
N GLU A 551 -0.85 29.66 4.83
CA GLU A 551 -1.55 30.93 4.67
C GLU A 551 -0.66 32.15 4.97
N TYR A 552 0.37 31.96 5.77
CA TYR A 552 1.24 33.02 6.31
C TYR A 552 2.64 32.98 5.67
N LEU A 553 3.10 31.77 5.33
CA LEU A 553 4.44 31.50 4.85
C LEU A 553 4.39 30.84 3.46
N SER A 554 5.31 31.19 2.57
CA SER A 554 5.53 30.51 1.29
C SER A 554 7.01 30.46 0.94
N HIS A 555 7.36 29.52 0.08
CA HIS A 555 8.66 29.54 -0.59
C HIS A 555 8.74 30.75 -1.53
N THR A 556 9.83 31.51 -1.46
CA THR A 556 10.16 32.58 -2.41
C THR A 556 10.88 31.99 -3.62
N ASP A 557 10.67 32.57 -4.80
CA ASP A 557 11.36 32.15 -6.03
C ASP A 557 12.88 32.42 -5.90
N GLY A 558 13.70 31.36 -5.99
CA GLY A 558 15.16 31.47 -5.88
C GLY A 558 15.80 30.37 -5.03
N LYS A 559 16.94 30.68 -4.38
CA LYS A 559 17.66 29.73 -3.51
C LYS A 559 16.77 29.33 -2.33
N ALA A 560 16.63 28.03 -2.09
CA ALA A 560 15.90 27.50 -0.95
C ALA A 560 16.41 28.10 0.37
N SER A 561 15.50 28.62 1.18
CA SER A 561 15.79 29.21 2.49
C SER A 561 14.65 28.87 3.45
N ILE A 562 15.00 28.47 4.67
CA ILE A 562 14.04 28.25 5.77
C ILE A 562 13.97 29.45 6.73
N ASN A 563 14.73 30.51 6.45
CA ASN A 563 14.63 31.78 7.13
C ASN A 563 13.20 32.36 7.08
N LEU A 564 12.59 32.56 8.25
CA LEU A 564 11.23 33.07 8.41
C LEU A 564 10.98 34.35 7.62
N MET A 565 11.98 35.21 7.62
CA MET A 565 11.94 36.53 7.03
C MET A 565 11.76 36.48 5.51
N LYS A 566 12.35 35.47 4.86
CA LYS A 566 12.23 35.24 3.42
C LYS A 566 10.99 34.44 3.04
N MET A 567 10.31 33.85 4.02
CA MET A 567 9.13 33.03 3.80
C MET A 567 7.82 33.79 4.07
N ALA A 568 7.84 34.90 4.82
CA ALA A 568 6.64 35.68 5.13
C ALA A 568 5.94 36.25 3.89
N LYS A 569 4.62 36.05 3.77
CA LYS A 569 3.79 36.54 2.65
C LYS A 569 3.40 38.00 2.80
N GLY A 570 3.44 38.77 1.70
CA GLY A 570 2.93 40.14 1.65
C GLY A 570 3.56 41.05 2.71
N ASP A 571 2.77 41.94 3.31
CA ASP A 571 3.23 42.89 4.32
C ASP A 571 3.47 42.25 5.71
N LEU A 572 3.22 40.94 5.85
CA LEU A 572 3.43 40.19 7.10
C LEU A 572 4.87 40.26 7.59
N TRP A 573 5.81 40.42 6.66
CA TRP A 573 7.22 40.63 6.91
C TRP A 573 7.50 41.74 7.94
N LEU A 574 6.90 42.92 7.74
CA LEU A 574 7.13 44.10 8.57
C LEU A 574 6.57 43.90 9.98
N GLU A 575 5.43 43.22 10.04
CA GLU A 575 4.70 42.92 11.26
C GLU A 575 5.43 41.89 12.13
N LEU A 576 5.90 40.79 11.52
CA LEU A 576 6.75 39.78 12.17
C LEU A 576 8.06 40.40 12.68
N ARG A 577 8.73 41.22 11.86
CA ARG A 577 9.98 41.88 12.26
C ARG A 577 9.78 42.75 13.50
N THR A 578 8.68 43.49 13.56
CA THR A 578 8.36 44.36 14.70
C THR A 578 8.03 43.54 15.95
N ALA A 579 7.20 42.51 15.82
CA ALA A 579 6.82 41.64 16.92
C ALA A 579 8.02 40.88 17.52
N ILE A 580 8.88 40.33 16.67
CA ILE A 580 10.10 39.63 17.09
C ILE A 580 11.08 40.60 17.75
N ALA A 581 11.25 41.82 17.24
CA ALA A 581 12.13 42.81 17.85
C ALA A 581 11.66 43.22 19.26
N GLN A 582 10.34 43.35 19.47
CA GLN A 582 9.76 43.64 20.79
C GLN A 582 9.91 42.45 21.76
N ALA A 583 9.69 41.22 21.29
CA ALA A 583 9.92 40.01 22.09
C ALA A 583 11.41 39.83 22.44
N LYS A 584 12.32 40.09 21.49
CA LYS A 584 13.78 40.09 21.71
C LYS A 584 14.21 41.12 22.76
N LYS A 585 13.66 42.34 22.70
CA LYS A 585 14.01 43.44 23.62
C LYS A 585 13.45 43.24 25.03
N SER A 586 12.22 42.73 25.15
CA SER A 586 11.52 42.61 26.42
C SER A 586 11.69 41.25 27.11
N LEU A 587 12.09 40.21 26.36
CA LEU A 587 12.11 38.81 26.78
C LEU A 587 10.79 38.33 27.40
N LYS A 588 9.67 38.89 26.91
CA LYS A 588 8.31 38.53 27.31
C LYS A 588 7.46 38.26 26.06
N PRO A 589 6.37 37.48 26.18
CA PRO A 589 5.42 37.30 25.09
C PRO A 589 4.93 38.64 24.56
N TYR A 590 4.92 38.79 23.25
CA TYR A 590 4.42 39.98 22.57
C TYR A 590 3.32 39.59 21.58
N ARG A 591 2.12 40.15 21.78
CA ARG A 591 0.95 39.91 20.93
C ARG A 591 0.58 41.17 20.17
N LYS A 592 0.36 41.03 18.87
CA LYS A 592 -0.12 42.09 17.98
C LYS A 592 -1.36 41.61 17.24
N GLU A 593 -2.46 42.33 17.46
CA GLU A 593 -3.78 42.02 16.91
C GLU A 593 -4.11 42.93 15.72
N ASN A 594 -5.12 42.53 14.93
CA ASN A 594 -5.69 43.30 13.82
C ASN A 594 -4.72 43.59 12.65
N ILE A 595 -3.82 42.66 12.37
CA ILE A 595 -2.92 42.76 11.21
C ILE A 595 -3.71 42.43 9.95
N GLN A 596 -3.77 43.39 9.02
CA GLN A 596 -4.48 43.24 7.75
C GLN A 596 -3.57 42.59 6.72
N LEU A 597 -3.90 41.36 6.31
CA LEU A 597 -3.25 40.67 5.20
C LEU A 597 -4.05 40.89 3.92
N ALA A 598 -3.47 41.64 2.98
CA ALA A 598 -4.00 41.79 1.63
C ALA A 598 -3.72 40.52 0.83
N LEU A 599 -4.73 39.67 0.67
CA LEU A 599 -4.73 38.58 -0.30
C LEU A 599 -5.51 39.05 -1.53
N LYS A 600 -5.14 38.58 -2.73
CA LYS A 600 -5.49 39.16 -4.04
C LYS A 600 -6.94 39.64 -4.24
N ASP A 601 -7.94 39.09 -3.53
CA ASP A 601 -9.34 39.57 -3.56
C ASP A 601 -10.03 39.66 -2.17
N MET A 602 -9.29 39.53 -1.06
CA MET A 602 -9.85 39.58 0.32
C MET A 602 -8.85 40.14 1.34
N SER A 603 -9.33 40.99 2.26
CA SER A 603 -8.56 41.40 3.45
C SER A 603 -8.90 40.48 4.64
N LYS A 604 -7.91 39.74 5.15
CA LYS A 604 -8.06 38.95 6.39
C LYS A 604 -7.39 39.69 7.55
N SER A 605 -8.06 39.71 8.70
CA SER A 605 -7.47 40.18 9.96
C SER A 605 -6.87 39.01 10.72
N ILE A 606 -5.59 39.11 11.08
CA ILE A 606 -4.87 38.09 11.83
C ILE A 606 -4.29 38.67 13.12
N THR A 607 -4.00 37.78 14.07
CA THR A 607 -3.24 38.09 15.27
C THR A 607 -1.95 37.27 15.27
N ILE A 608 -0.83 37.91 15.61
CA ILE A 608 0.47 37.26 15.79
C ILE A 608 0.86 37.37 17.25
N GLU A 609 1.29 36.26 17.84
CA GLU A 609 1.90 36.22 19.16
C GLU A 609 3.30 35.62 19.07
N VAL A 610 4.28 36.27 19.68
CA VAL A 610 5.68 35.84 19.72
C VAL A 610 6.08 35.58 21.18
N ASP A 611 6.33 34.33 21.52
CA ASP A 611 6.69 33.88 22.86
C ASP A 611 8.18 33.48 22.93
N PRO A 612 9.02 34.20 23.70
CA PRO A 612 10.42 33.85 23.88
C PRO A 612 10.59 32.66 24.82
N LEU A 613 11.24 31.60 24.32
CA LEU A 613 11.50 30.37 25.05
C LEU A 613 12.98 30.28 25.40
N LYS A 614 13.30 30.28 26.70
CA LYS A 614 14.67 30.10 27.19
C LYS A 614 14.91 28.63 27.52
N THR A 615 15.95 28.03 26.95
CA THR A 615 16.36 26.66 27.28
C THR A 615 17.13 26.62 28.60
N PRO A 616 17.25 25.44 29.24
CA PRO A 616 18.09 25.24 30.42
C PRO A 616 19.55 25.67 30.20
N GLU A 617 20.06 25.57 28.96
CA GLU A 617 21.42 25.95 28.56
C GLU A 617 21.57 27.46 28.28
N GLY A 618 20.48 28.22 28.35
CA GLY A 618 20.49 29.68 28.23
C GLY A 618 20.25 30.23 26.82
N GLU A 619 20.05 29.37 25.82
CA GLU A 619 19.67 29.75 24.47
C GLU A 619 18.22 30.26 24.44
N ILE A 620 17.92 31.18 23.53
CA ILE A 620 16.59 31.79 23.41
C ILE A 620 16.04 31.54 22.01
N TYR A 621 14.90 30.86 21.97
CA TYR A 621 14.09 30.62 20.79
C TYR A 621 12.83 31.47 20.83
N TYR A 622 12.15 31.61 19.70
CA TYR A 622 10.89 32.37 19.63
C TYR A 622 9.82 31.51 18.96
N LEU A 623 8.74 31.23 19.70
CA LEU A 623 7.55 30.58 19.17
C LEU A 623 6.60 31.64 18.62
N ILE A 624 6.23 31.53 17.36
CA ILE A 624 5.34 32.46 16.68
C ILE A 624 4.02 31.74 16.41
N LEU A 625 2.92 32.31 16.91
CA LEU A 625 1.56 31.80 16.79
C LEU A 625 0.77 32.72 15.86
N PHE A 626 -0.02 32.12 14.96
CA PHE A 626 -0.90 32.82 14.02
C PHE A 626 -2.36 32.45 14.28
N GLU A 627 -3.17 33.45 14.66
CA GLU A 627 -4.60 33.26 14.94
C GLU A 627 -5.47 34.03 13.94
N HIS A 628 -6.53 33.38 13.45
CA HIS A 628 -7.55 34.02 12.60
C HIS A 628 -8.63 34.68 13.46
N THR A 629 -8.87 35.97 13.26
CA THR A 629 -9.83 36.70 14.10
C THR A 629 -11.18 36.94 13.41
N GLN A 630 -11.22 37.15 12.07
CA GLN A 630 -12.46 37.22 11.26
C GLN A 630 -12.17 37.46 9.77
N THR A 631 -13.04 36.97 8.88
CA THR A 631 -13.04 37.27 7.44
C THR A 631 -14.17 38.26 7.12
N ARG A 632 -13.86 39.46 6.60
CA ARG A 632 -14.87 40.38 6.07
C ARG A 632 -14.86 40.34 4.54
N LEU A 633 -15.97 39.92 3.96
CA LEU A 633 -16.26 40.14 2.54
C LEU A 633 -16.76 41.58 2.37
N ILE A 634 -16.17 42.33 1.43
CA ILE A 634 -16.75 43.61 0.98
C ILE A 634 -17.96 43.25 0.12
N HIS A 635 -19.19 43.49 0.61
CA HIS A 635 -20.41 43.33 -0.20
C HIS A 635 -21.30 44.56 -0.09
N SER A 636 -21.66 45.11 -1.25
CA SER A 636 -22.74 46.07 -1.47
C SER A 636 -24.11 45.43 -1.21
N GLU A 637 -25.01 46.20 -0.59
CA GLU A 637 -26.31 45.78 -0.06
C GLU A 637 -27.33 45.26 -1.11
N GLY A 638 -28.23 44.35 -0.68
CA GLY A 638 -29.45 44.01 -1.43
C GLY A 638 -30.24 42.75 -1.01
N SER A 639 -31.05 42.87 0.06
CA SER A 639 -32.40 42.27 0.30
C SER A 639 -32.78 40.77 0.03
N LYS A 640 -33.12 40.09 1.15
CA LYS A 640 -34.26 39.19 1.49
C LYS A 640 -34.44 37.72 0.97
N LYS A 641 -34.44 36.84 2.00
CA LYS A 641 -35.33 35.69 2.38
C LYS A 641 -35.32 34.33 1.64
N SER A 642 -34.72 33.35 2.34
CA SER A 642 -35.25 32.04 2.80
C SER A 642 -35.84 31.02 1.80
N THR A 643 -35.11 29.94 1.48
CA THR A 643 -35.46 28.54 1.87
C THR A 643 -34.29 27.53 1.68
N THR A 644 -34.24 26.50 2.54
CA THR A 644 -33.56 25.18 2.46
C THR A 644 -32.02 25.07 2.57
N ASN A 645 -31.55 24.65 3.77
CA ASN A 645 -30.17 24.30 4.13
C ASN A 645 -29.54 23.10 3.39
N LYS A 646 -30.28 22.40 2.53
CA LYS A 646 -29.75 21.26 1.75
C LYS A 646 -29.25 21.67 0.35
N THR A 647 -29.85 22.71 -0.22
CA THR A 647 -29.49 23.25 -1.55
C THR A 647 -28.24 24.12 -1.47
N ARG A 648 -28.01 24.79 -0.33
CA ARG A 648 -26.86 25.68 -0.11
C ARG A 648 -25.51 24.93 -0.10
N ARG A 649 -25.46 23.71 0.45
CA ARG A 649 -24.23 22.92 0.53
C ARG A 649 -23.85 22.29 -0.81
N ASN A 650 -24.84 21.92 -1.63
CA ASN A 650 -24.58 21.47 -3.01
C ASN A 650 -24.20 22.63 -3.95
N LEU A 651 -24.84 23.80 -3.83
CA LEU A 651 -24.41 24.98 -4.60
C LEU A 651 -23.01 25.47 -4.21
N GLN A 652 -22.64 25.34 -2.93
CA GLN A 652 -21.32 25.72 -2.44
C GLN A 652 -20.21 24.75 -2.92
N LEU A 653 -20.52 23.45 -3.01
CA LEU A 653 -19.62 22.45 -3.60
C LEU A 653 -19.56 22.54 -5.13
N GLU A 654 -20.65 22.88 -5.81
CA GLU A 654 -20.65 23.15 -7.26
C GLU A 654 -19.89 24.44 -7.59
N GLN A 655 -19.99 25.48 -6.76
CA GLN A 655 -19.20 26.70 -6.90
C GLN A 655 -17.70 26.46 -6.62
N GLU A 656 -17.34 25.65 -5.62
CA GLU A 656 -15.95 25.23 -5.39
C GLU A 656 -15.40 24.36 -6.54
N LEU A 657 -16.23 23.48 -7.14
CA LEU A 657 -15.84 22.69 -8.31
C LEU A 657 -15.69 23.52 -9.59
N ILE A 658 -16.51 24.57 -9.77
CA ILE A 658 -16.38 25.51 -10.88
C ILE A 658 -15.12 26.36 -10.71
N GLN A 659 -14.80 26.78 -9.48
CA GLN A 659 -13.57 27.53 -9.17
C GLN A 659 -12.31 26.68 -9.40
N VAL A 660 -12.28 25.43 -8.91
CA VAL A 660 -11.16 24.50 -9.12
C VAL A 660 -10.98 24.11 -10.60
N ARG A 661 -12.08 24.06 -11.39
CA ARG A 661 -12.01 23.84 -12.85
C ARG A 661 -11.58 25.08 -13.63
N ALA A 662 -11.87 26.29 -13.15
CA ALA A 662 -11.36 27.53 -13.71
C ALA A 662 -9.85 27.67 -13.45
N ASP A 663 -9.40 27.32 -12.25
CA ASP A 663 -7.98 27.33 -11.87
C ASP A 663 -7.15 26.28 -12.64
N MET A 664 -7.73 25.12 -12.94
CA MET A 664 -7.10 24.11 -13.81
C MET A 664 -7.06 24.52 -15.30
N ARG A 665 -8.02 25.32 -15.79
CA ARG A 665 -7.98 25.85 -17.18
C ARG A 665 -7.02 27.02 -17.33
N ALA A 666 -6.79 27.81 -16.29
CA ALA A 666 -5.80 28.89 -16.27
C ALA A 666 -4.35 28.36 -16.22
N ALA A 667 -4.12 27.17 -15.66
CA ALA A 667 -2.80 26.52 -15.61
C ALA A 667 -2.38 25.81 -16.92
N GLY A 668 -3.25 25.74 -17.93
CA GLY A 668 -3.00 25.06 -19.21
C GLY A 668 -2.75 25.99 -20.41
N GLY A 669 -2.58 27.30 -20.20
CA GLY A 669 -2.50 28.29 -21.27
C GLY A 669 -1.38 29.30 -21.08
N ASN A 670 -0.12 28.88 -21.21
CA ASN A 670 0.91 29.56 -21.98
C ASN A 670 2.27 28.85 -21.87
N LYS A 671 2.59 28.15 -22.96
CA LYS A 671 3.87 27.58 -23.42
C LYS A 671 4.58 26.55 -22.55
#